data_AF-A0A2J5HQ28-F1
#
_entry.id   AF-A0A2J5HQ28-F1
#
_cell.length_a   1.000
_cell.length_b   1.000
_cell.length_c   1.000
_cell.angle_alpha   90.00
_cell.angle_beta   90.00
_cell.angle_gamma   90.00
#
_symmetry.space_group_name_H-M   'P 1'
#
loop_
_entity.id
_entity.type
_entity.pdbx_description
1 polymer ?
#
loop_
_entity_poly.entity_id
_entity_poly.type
_entity_poly.pdbx_seq_one_letter_code
_entity_poly.pdbx_strand_id
1 'polypeptide(L)'
;MRAPSLFGPAAAGLWTALIGLAASEVSFDSVSEPKLDLAPLGQIALTGDFAAVSLYNYEDQTESDSSKNGSQSILIPLPNGGLTSISSSDGEIRAVCSFTQKDGTDKGLFVAGNFTKLGGVKAQGAALLDPKSKKVTALPGLRGSASALLCDKETDSVYVGGNLKYKDTSNVVAWTGSDGWKSLPFDGLNGPVTSILKNSDGHIVFGGSFDGVGNATSSKKHQQIINLDSAKVTSDAESPKGGFSDPRNIVCQAGGGDGEGKTWLLNDNSPGFWRGDMGFQYTPTKIRLYNTHFEGRGTKTFMLRALPDNGIMNLTYIDPNTNKKAFCDQTCELSHDDSEEYRDFEFVNSIAMQGFMLEIKDWYGPGAGLNGIQLFSKDILAYAVNDFNEPSCGGIQNQSKSTKKGSWSASSTDQSSSGFLTAKVTDSSASDTEVVLQPDVKQPGEYAILLYTPGCQRDGTCDSRGVVNVKATPTSDAADPIETDIYQTNLFDKYDTIYTGHVDASEDGFRPRVVLTPKGGQGDQTVVASKVKFQLIKASKGLSGELNGIYEFDPASKELDTDFTKSATNRIGLGLDNKASIQALESYDNVIFAGGDFSSADLSNILFYEPDGNATAFPGKGLNSEVSSMSVVDKVLYVGGNFTDTVDGGDKGLNHIAAFSLDDNKWSALGGGVNGPVSQVVSLSLNVSSKIDDTEPLVGISGDFDKLLSFDKNPSTNASGFAIWVPSEKNWLQNLGDSQMTFGGHLSAFIKAGNLSIIAGNVGSGGLGAAGAVALHDHDKLSLEPLLTPKKASGQTYAGVYDKSGGRNLTILGGRFTANGSDGSTVENIAVLDGKHDTITGLGGGIDTNSTFMALTVWENTLYAGGNVTGALGKTPVNGFIVYDLENKTFPQTQPPMFMGQDVSVNSIAARPGSQEIYFGGNFEKAGALPCPGVCYFDKTEGSWNRPGVSLEGSVLDLKWVNKETLMAVGDLQIDQKDTAVATYAVKGQKWKAFDGASKSDIPGTITAFTPASADVSKFWLAGEKDDGTSFLVNYDGAKFASAGDDIFDKGTVIRGLEIIPLKSGHEEADLLRNDQTLLITGQLMIPDFGHASAALWDGSSVTPFILSSKSDGKPGSMSQVFYENKNPYTSEGKHHSNGIVVLVSFCCALGCVFLIVIAGIIFNKIQRRRQGYMAAPQTVGTDRPSNMQRLPPEYLFNSLKQTNPGTPAI
;
A
#
# COMPACT_ATOMS: atom_id res chain seq x y z
N MET A 1 19.17 53.28 30.74
CA MET A 1 19.84 54.48 30.19
C MET A 1 18.86 55.17 29.27
N ARG A 2 18.69 56.50 29.38
CA ARG A 2 17.75 57.32 28.59
C ARG A 2 18.44 57.92 27.36
N ALA A 3 17.69 58.06 26.27
CA ALA A 3 17.52 59.25 25.38
C ALA A 3 17.18 58.81 23.93
N PRO A 4 16.57 59.66 23.07
CA PRO A 4 15.44 60.57 23.29
C PRO A 4 14.42 60.56 22.11
N SER A 5 13.30 61.26 22.30
CA SER A 5 12.39 61.74 21.25
C SER A 5 12.90 63.08 20.67
N LEU A 6 12.47 63.47 19.45
CA LEU A 6 11.92 64.81 19.07
C LEU A 6 11.92 65.08 17.54
N PHE A 7 10.72 65.46 17.04
CA PHE A 7 10.36 66.24 15.81
C PHE A 7 10.78 65.68 14.43
N GLY A 8 10.04 65.76 13.32
CA GLY A 8 8.89 66.55 12.83
C GLY A 8 8.87 66.45 11.27
N PRO A 9 7.83 66.93 10.55
CA PRO A 9 7.30 66.27 9.34
C PRO A 9 7.75 66.83 7.97
N ALA A 10 7.36 66.07 6.93
CA ALA A 10 7.16 66.45 5.51
C ALA A 10 8.36 66.53 4.56
N ALA A 11 8.45 65.59 3.62
CA ALA A 11 8.62 65.85 2.18
C ALA A 11 8.42 64.54 1.39
N ALA A 12 7.57 64.61 0.37
CA ALA A 12 7.29 63.53 -0.56
C ALA A 12 8.57 63.03 -1.25
N GLY A 13 8.76 61.72 -1.28
CA GLY A 13 9.81 61.04 -2.01
C GLY A 13 9.33 59.68 -2.45
N LEU A 14 9.14 59.51 -3.76
CA LEU A 14 8.69 58.33 -4.46
C LEU A 14 9.29 57.03 -3.89
N TRP A 15 8.46 56.18 -3.29
CA TRP A 15 8.79 54.77 -3.09
C TRP A 15 8.55 54.04 -4.41
N THR A 16 9.64 53.72 -5.09
CA THR A 16 9.69 52.59 -6.02
C THR A 16 9.26 51.35 -5.26
N ALA A 17 8.05 50.88 -5.55
CA ALA A 17 7.60 49.55 -5.13
C ALA A 17 8.50 48.51 -5.81
N LEU A 18 9.51 48.04 -5.07
CA LEU A 18 10.07 46.72 -5.29
C LEU A 18 8.95 45.73 -4.97
N ILE A 19 8.17 45.39 -5.99
CA ILE A 19 7.34 44.19 -5.98
C ILE A 19 8.34 43.03 -5.97
N GLY A 20 8.75 42.61 -4.78
CA GLY A 20 9.30 41.29 -4.60
C GLY A 20 8.20 40.32 -5.04
N LEU A 21 8.44 39.60 -6.12
CA LEU A 21 7.72 38.37 -6.43
C LEU A 21 7.93 37.44 -5.23
N ALA A 22 6.99 37.47 -4.30
CA ALA A 22 6.90 36.44 -3.27
C ALA A 22 6.70 35.12 -4.02
N ALA A 23 7.70 34.26 -3.98
CA ALA A 23 7.51 32.87 -4.39
C ALA A 23 6.43 32.29 -3.47
N SER A 24 5.28 31.95 -4.03
CA SER A 24 4.23 31.24 -3.31
C SER A 24 4.75 29.84 -2.97
N GLU A 25 5.15 29.62 -1.73
CA GLU A 25 5.39 28.30 -1.14
C GLU A 25 4.05 27.61 -0.84
N VAL A 26 4.06 26.28 -0.79
CA VAL A 26 2.91 25.50 -0.32
C VAL A 26 2.76 25.78 1.17
N SER A 27 1.68 26.46 1.57
CA SER A 27 1.35 26.71 2.97
C SER A 27 0.39 25.65 3.47
N PHE A 28 0.67 25.09 4.65
CA PHE A 28 -0.25 24.22 5.36
C PHE A 28 -0.91 25.00 6.50
N ASP A 29 -2.23 24.85 6.62
CA ASP A 29 -2.96 25.47 7.71
C ASP A 29 -2.78 24.63 8.98
N SER A 30 -2.07 25.20 9.95
CA SER A 30 -1.87 24.57 11.25
C SER A 30 -3.13 24.68 12.09
N VAL A 31 -3.54 23.57 12.68
CA VAL A 31 -4.65 23.52 13.65
C VAL A 31 -4.16 24.13 14.97
N SER A 32 -5.00 24.97 15.59
CA SER A 32 -4.66 25.54 16.90
C SER A 32 -4.55 24.43 17.93
N GLU A 33 -3.42 24.39 18.62
CA GLU A 33 -3.18 23.44 19.69
C GLU A 33 -4.19 23.63 20.84
N PRO A 34 -4.81 22.55 21.36
CA PRO A 34 -5.78 22.66 22.44
C PRO A 34 -5.08 23.07 23.73
N LYS A 35 -5.67 24.05 24.44
CA LYS A 35 -5.11 24.61 25.67
C LYS A 35 -5.46 23.78 26.90
N LEU A 36 -5.08 22.51 26.88
CA LEU A 36 -5.30 21.57 27.99
C LEU A 36 -4.48 21.98 29.22
N ASP A 37 -5.03 21.84 30.43
CA ASP A 37 -4.33 21.99 31.70
C ASP A 37 -4.02 20.61 32.29
N LEU A 38 -2.90 20.04 31.87
CA LEU A 38 -2.49 18.68 32.27
C LEU A 38 -1.72 18.64 33.60
N ALA A 39 -1.23 19.79 34.08
CA ALA A 39 -0.38 19.87 35.27
C ALA A 39 -1.00 19.27 36.55
N PRO A 40 -2.31 19.46 36.84
CA PRO A 40 -2.96 18.85 38.00
C PRO A 40 -3.01 17.31 37.95
N LEU A 41 -3.00 16.73 36.75
CA LEU A 41 -3.10 15.29 36.51
C LEU A 41 -1.74 14.58 36.67
N GLY A 42 -0.62 15.32 36.63
CA GLY A 42 0.72 14.74 36.65
C GLY A 42 1.07 14.09 35.31
N GLN A 43 1.65 12.88 35.34
CA GLN A 43 1.87 12.10 34.12
C GLN A 43 0.55 11.57 33.57
N ILE A 44 0.39 11.61 32.24
CA ILE A 44 -0.80 11.14 31.54
C ILE A 44 -0.37 10.20 30.42
N ALA A 45 -1.12 9.11 30.23
CA ALA A 45 -0.93 8.21 29.13
C ALA A 45 -2.25 7.68 28.58
N LEU A 46 -2.21 7.28 27.32
CA LEU A 46 -3.31 6.71 26.56
C LEU A 46 -2.94 5.29 26.14
N THR A 47 -3.90 4.38 26.25
CA THR A 47 -3.78 2.98 25.82
C THR A 47 -4.72 2.69 24.66
N GLY A 48 -4.45 1.64 23.88
CA GLY A 48 -5.32 1.22 22.80
C GLY A 48 -4.80 0.05 21.96
N ASP A 49 -5.42 -0.07 20.78
CA ASP A 49 -5.05 -0.96 19.69
C ASP A 49 -4.47 -0.13 18.54
N PHE A 50 -3.18 0.15 18.62
CA PHE A 50 -2.43 0.87 17.61
C PHE A 50 -0.95 0.47 17.65
N ALA A 51 -0.29 0.59 16.49
CA ALA A 51 1.16 0.42 16.32
C ALA A 51 1.88 1.76 16.09
N ALA A 52 1.14 2.82 15.77
CA ALA A 52 1.67 4.17 15.64
C ALA A 52 0.60 5.23 15.93
N VAL A 53 1.04 6.42 16.32
CA VAL A 53 0.18 7.50 16.82
C VAL A 53 0.72 8.88 16.45
N SER A 54 -0.17 9.85 16.18
CA SER A 54 0.19 11.24 15.92
C SER A 54 -0.84 12.22 16.49
N LEU A 55 -0.38 13.41 16.85
CA LEU A 55 -1.27 14.53 17.15
C LEU A 55 -1.83 15.12 15.85
N TYR A 56 -3.08 15.58 15.92
CA TYR A 56 -3.68 16.38 14.87
C TYR A 56 -3.22 17.84 14.98
N ASN A 57 -2.37 18.26 14.05
CA ASN A 57 -1.70 19.57 14.02
C ASN A 57 -1.91 20.34 12.70
N TYR A 58 -2.38 19.71 11.62
CA TYR A 58 -2.62 20.34 10.33
C TYR A 58 -3.95 19.88 9.73
N GLU A 59 -4.68 20.79 9.07
CA GLU A 59 -6.00 20.48 8.52
C GLU A 59 -5.97 19.36 7.47
N ASP A 60 -4.88 19.28 6.68
CA ASP A 60 -4.67 18.23 5.68
C ASP A 60 -4.25 16.85 6.26
N GLN A 61 -4.12 16.70 7.59
CA GLN A 61 -3.86 15.38 8.21
C GLN A 61 -5.11 14.53 8.24
N THR A 62 -4.97 13.26 7.84
CA THR A 62 -6.08 12.30 7.86
C THR A 62 -5.60 10.92 8.30
N GLU A 63 -6.43 10.19 9.04
CA GLU A 63 -6.26 8.76 9.26
C GLU A 63 -6.82 8.01 8.03
N SER A 64 -6.11 8.08 6.90
CA SER A 64 -6.61 7.55 5.62
C SER A 64 -6.52 6.02 5.58
N ASP A 65 -7.63 5.38 5.21
CA ASP A 65 -7.63 3.99 4.72
C ASP A 65 -6.65 3.88 3.55
N SER A 66 -5.67 2.97 3.63
CA SER A 66 -4.83 2.64 2.49
C SER A 66 -5.72 2.31 1.29
N SER A 67 -5.41 2.94 0.15
CA SER A 67 -6.26 2.97 -1.03
C SER A 67 -6.73 1.58 -1.46
N LYS A 68 -8.05 1.36 -1.47
CA LYS A 68 -8.65 0.12 -1.97
C LYS A 68 -8.62 0.13 -3.51
N ASN A 69 -8.36 -1.03 -4.11
CA ASN A 69 -8.41 -1.28 -5.56
C ASN A 69 -7.27 -0.70 -6.45
N GLY A 70 -6.04 -0.61 -5.96
CA GLY A 70 -4.88 -0.25 -6.80
C GLY A 70 -4.76 1.23 -7.18
N SER A 71 -5.55 2.10 -6.56
CA SER A 71 -5.39 3.56 -6.66
C SER A 71 -4.15 4.02 -5.91
N GLN A 72 -3.50 5.08 -6.40
CA GLN A 72 -2.32 5.68 -5.78
C GLN A 72 -2.50 7.20 -5.66
N SER A 73 -1.60 7.85 -4.93
CA SER A 73 -1.66 9.29 -4.70
C SER A 73 -0.29 9.94 -4.91
N ILE A 74 -0.34 11.23 -5.22
CA ILE A 74 0.80 12.14 -5.08
C ILE A 74 0.69 12.77 -3.70
N LEU A 75 1.70 12.52 -2.88
CA LEU A 75 1.79 12.87 -1.48
C LEU A 75 2.90 13.89 -1.25
N ILE A 76 2.74 14.72 -0.23
CA ILE A 76 3.76 15.65 0.26
C ILE A 76 3.91 15.50 1.78
N PRO A 77 5.14 15.68 2.32
CA PRO A 77 5.35 15.65 3.76
C PRO A 77 4.86 16.95 4.40
N LEU A 78 4.18 16.79 5.52
CA LEU A 78 3.80 17.85 6.45
C LEU A 78 4.99 18.19 7.35
N PRO A 79 5.01 19.38 7.98
CA PRO A 79 6.14 19.78 8.83
C PRO A 79 6.32 18.90 10.09
N ASN A 80 5.29 18.16 10.52
CA ASN A 80 5.41 17.16 11.59
C ASN A 80 5.83 15.76 11.09
N GLY A 81 6.17 15.62 9.81
CA GLY A 81 6.60 14.38 9.19
C GLY A 81 5.48 13.49 8.65
N GLY A 82 4.21 13.79 8.97
CA GLY A 82 3.07 13.09 8.36
C GLY A 82 2.99 13.29 6.85
N LEU A 83 2.29 12.42 6.14
CA LEU A 83 2.06 12.53 4.70
C LEU A 83 0.63 12.98 4.41
N THR A 84 0.45 13.85 3.42
CA THR A 84 -0.88 14.23 2.92
C THR A 84 -0.95 14.14 1.40
N SER A 85 -2.13 13.85 0.86
CA SER A 85 -2.39 13.74 -0.57
C SER A 85 -2.76 15.08 -1.19
N ILE A 86 -2.08 15.45 -2.27
CA ILE A 86 -2.47 16.61 -3.10
C ILE A 86 -3.30 16.22 -4.31
N SER A 87 -3.22 14.96 -4.76
CA SER A 87 -4.02 14.42 -5.86
C SER A 87 -3.95 12.90 -5.87
N SER A 88 -5.07 12.25 -6.20
CA SER A 88 -5.15 10.78 -6.30
C SER A 88 -5.49 10.33 -7.71
N SER A 89 -4.93 9.18 -8.10
CA SER A 89 -5.19 8.48 -9.36
C SER A 89 -6.12 7.28 -9.14
N ASP A 90 -6.85 6.89 -10.18
CA ASP A 90 -7.69 5.68 -10.19
C ASP A 90 -6.92 4.40 -10.57
N GLY A 91 -5.58 4.48 -10.64
CA GLY A 91 -4.68 3.37 -10.95
C GLY A 91 -3.24 3.70 -10.56
N GLU A 92 -2.27 2.91 -11.05
CA GLU A 92 -0.86 3.03 -10.68
C GLU A 92 -0.20 4.29 -11.25
N ILE A 93 0.60 4.96 -10.43
CA ILE A 93 1.57 5.99 -10.83
C ILE A 93 2.93 5.29 -10.90
N ARG A 94 3.60 5.35 -12.06
CA ARG A 94 4.86 4.62 -12.28
C ARG A 94 6.08 5.53 -12.33
N ALA A 95 5.90 6.77 -12.77
CA ALA A 95 6.97 7.73 -12.87
C ALA A 95 6.45 9.16 -12.65
N VAL A 96 7.27 9.99 -12.04
CA VAL A 96 7.03 11.43 -11.86
C VAL A 96 8.33 12.16 -12.14
N CYS A 97 8.29 13.27 -12.88
CA CYS A 97 9.43 14.18 -13.01
C CYS A 97 9.00 15.65 -12.95
N SER A 98 9.89 16.50 -12.46
CA SER A 98 9.69 17.96 -12.44
C SER A 98 9.93 18.52 -13.84
N PHE A 99 8.94 19.18 -14.42
CA PHE A 99 9.03 19.76 -15.76
C PHE A 99 9.34 21.26 -15.69
N THR A 100 10.63 21.58 -15.67
CA THR A 100 11.13 22.96 -15.75
C THR A 100 11.72 23.21 -17.13
N GLN A 101 11.30 24.28 -17.79
CA GLN A 101 11.80 24.69 -19.10
C GLN A 101 13.18 25.35 -19.02
N LYS A 102 13.86 25.46 -20.17
CA LYS A 102 15.19 26.05 -20.31
C LYS A 102 15.28 27.49 -19.80
N ASP A 103 14.19 28.25 -19.97
CA ASP A 103 14.06 29.63 -19.49
C ASP A 103 13.85 29.74 -17.97
N GLY A 104 13.74 28.60 -17.27
CA GLY A 104 13.49 28.53 -15.83
C GLY A 104 12.00 28.50 -15.45
N THR A 105 11.09 28.50 -16.43
CA THR A 105 9.65 28.40 -16.17
C THR A 105 9.30 27.01 -15.66
N ASP A 106 8.76 26.94 -14.44
CA ASP A 106 8.20 25.72 -13.85
C ASP A 106 6.79 25.45 -14.43
N LYS A 107 6.60 24.27 -15.03
CA LYS A 107 5.30 23.81 -15.55
C LYS A 107 4.62 22.80 -14.63
N GLY A 108 5.21 22.50 -13.47
CA GLY A 108 4.73 21.54 -12.50
C GLY A 108 5.30 20.15 -12.72
N LEU A 109 4.56 19.15 -12.25
CA LEU A 109 4.94 17.74 -12.25
C LEU A 109 4.34 17.03 -13.45
N PHE A 110 5.18 16.33 -14.21
CA PHE A 110 4.72 15.38 -15.21
C PHE A 110 4.51 14.03 -14.51
N VAL A 111 3.28 13.55 -14.48
CA VAL A 111 2.88 12.31 -13.79
C VAL A 111 2.50 11.28 -14.85
N ALA A 112 3.11 10.10 -14.79
CA ALA A 112 2.87 9.00 -15.72
C ALA A 112 2.56 7.68 -15.00
N GLY A 113 1.75 6.84 -15.63
CA GLY A 113 1.38 5.55 -15.06
C GLY A 113 0.35 4.77 -15.85
N ASN A 114 -0.35 3.90 -15.14
CA ASN A 114 -1.49 3.13 -15.62
C ASN A 114 -2.77 3.60 -14.92
N PHE A 115 -3.18 4.83 -15.20
CA PHE A 115 -4.39 5.44 -14.69
C PHE A 115 -5.22 6.07 -15.81
N THR A 116 -6.52 6.27 -15.56
CA THR A 116 -7.46 6.94 -16.47
C THR A 116 -7.97 8.28 -15.94
N LYS A 117 -7.72 8.55 -14.66
CA LYS A 117 -8.02 9.81 -13.98
C LYS A 117 -6.92 10.17 -12.98
N LEU A 118 -6.67 11.46 -12.84
CA LEU A 118 -5.84 12.05 -11.78
C LEU A 118 -6.55 13.29 -11.25
N GLY A 119 -6.74 13.39 -9.93
CA GLY A 119 -7.41 14.53 -9.30
C GLY A 119 -8.83 14.79 -9.84
N GLY A 120 -9.55 13.72 -10.19
CA GLY A 120 -10.88 13.79 -10.81
C GLY A 120 -10.89 14.16 -12.30
N VAL A 121 -9.75 14.54 -12.88
CA VAL A 121 -9.61 14.90 -14.30
C VAL A 121 -9.31 13.66 -15.13
N LYS A 122 -10.03 13.43 -16.23
CA LYS A 122 -9.78 12.34 -17.17
C LYS A 122 -8.43 12.54 -17.87
N ALA A 123 -7.48 11.66 -17.59
CA ALA A 123 -6.13 11.68 -18.14
C ALA A 123 -5.65 10.23 -18.29
N GLN A 124 -5.35 9.81 -19.52
CA GLN A 124 -4.95 8.43 -19.80
C GLN A 124 -3.43 8.35 -19.90
N GLY A 125 -2.82 7.63 -18.96
CA GLY A 125 -1.39 7.32 -18.95
C GLY A 125 -0.45 8.47 -18.56
N ALA A 126 -0.82 9.74 -18.79
CA ALA A 126 -0.03 10.89 -18.36
C ALA A 126 -0.89 12.14 -18.05
N ALA A 127 -0.43 12.98 -17.12
CA ALA A 127 -1.02 14.26 -16.75
C ALA A 127 0.03 15.26 -16.25
N LEU A 128 -0.29 16.55 -16.32
CA LEU A 128 0.46 17.62 -15.63
C LEU A 128 -0.25 17.97 -14.32
N LEU A 129 0.49 18.06 -13.22
CA LEU A 129 0.00 18.49 -11.91
C LEU A 129 0.78 19.71 -11.46
N ASP A 130 0.10 20.82 -11.17
CA ASP A 130 0.69 21.92 -10.40
C ASP A 130 0.60 21.58 -8.90
N PRO A 131 1.73 21.29 -8.23
CA PRO A 131 1.72 20.87 -6.84
C PRO A 131 1.29 21.98 -5.88
N LYS A 132 1.34 23.25 -6.30
CA LYS A 132 0.97 24.41 -5.46
C LYS A 132 -0.52 24.68 -5.50
N SER A 133 -1.11 24.72 -6.70
CA SER A 133 -2.55 24.93 -6.86
C SER A 133 -3.38 23.65 -6.79
N LYS A 134 -2.74 22.49 -6.63
CA LYS A 134 -3.34 21.14 -6.71
C LYS A 134 -4.08 20.90 -8.04
N LYS A 135 -3.81 21.72 -9.08
CA LYS A 135 -4.54 21.69 -10.36
C LYS A 135 -3.96 20.65 -11.30
N VAL A 136 -4.82 19.73 -11.73
CA VAL A 136 -4.49 18.74 -12.77
C VAL A 136 -4.86 19.25 -14.16
N THR A 137 -3.95 19.08 -15.12
CA THR A 137 -4.14 19.38 -16.54
C THR A 137 -4.00 18.09 -17.36
N ALA A 138 -5.04 17.75 -18.12
CA ALA A 138 -5.05 16.55 -18.95
C ALA A 138 -4.14 16.67 -20.18
N LEU A 139 -3.51 15.56 -20.57
CA LEU A 139 -2.65 15.44 -21.74
C LEU A 139 -3.24 14.45 -22.77
N PRO A 140 -4.36 14.78 -23.44
CA PRO A 140 -5.05 13.85 -24.32
C PRO A 140 -4.20 13.46 -25.55
N GLY A 141 -4.37 12.24 -26.04
CA GLY A 141 -3.73 11.75 -27.27
C GLY A 141 -2.99 10.42 -27.09
N LEU A 142 -2.58 10.10 -25.86
CA LEU A 142 -1.99 8.80 -25.52
C LEU A 142 -3.06 7.71 -25.34
N ARG A 143 -2.70 6.49 -25.74
CA ARG A 143 -3.42 5.26 -25.41
C ARG A 143 -2.44 4.27 -24.78
N GLY A 144 -2.87 3.52 -23.77
CA GLY A 144 -2.02 2.56 -23.05
C GLY A 144 -1.48 3.13 -21.74
N SER A 145 -0.37 2.56 -21.25
CA SER A 145 0.27 2.92 -19.98
C SER A 145 1.68 3.45 -20.20
N ALA A 146 2.05 4.46 -19.42
CA ALA A 146 3.41 5.00 -19.39
C ALA A 146 4.14 4.45 -18.16
N SER A 147 5.35 3.94 -18.35
CA SER A 147 6.18 3.34 -17.30
C SER A 147 7.38 4.18 -16.94
N ALA A 148 7.92 4.98 -17.87
CA ALA A 148 9.14 5.74 -17.68
C ALA A 148 9.03 7.18 -18.20
N LEU A 149 9.73 8.09 -17.55
CA LEU A 149 9.80 9.51 -17.89
C LEU A 149 11.24 10.02 -17.85
N LEU A 150 11.58 10.91 -18.79
CA LEU A 150 12.76 11.75 -18.73
C LEU A 150 12.36 13.19 -19.05
N CYS A 151 12.34 14.05 -18.03
CA CYS A 151 12.13 15.50 -18.20
C CYS A 151 13.47 16.17 -18.57
N ASP A 152 13.65 16.55 -19.83
CA ASP A 152 14.87 17.22 -20.30
C ASP A 152 14.68 18.74 -20.42
N LYS A 153 15.33 19.46 -19.52
CA LYS A 153 15.32 20.93 -19.46
C LYS A 153 15.99 21.57 -20.66
N GLU A 154 17.00 20.95 -21.27
CA GLU A 154 17.79 21.59 -22.34
C GLU A 154 17.04 21.68 -23.66
N THR A 155 16.15 20.72 -23.89
CA THR A 155 15.36 20.54 -25.11
C THR A 155 13.87 20.89 -24.92
N ASP A 156 13.48 21.38 -23.74
CA ASP A 156 12.08 21.66 -23.36
C ASP A 156 11.13 20.47 -23.64
N SER A 157 11.65 19.25 -23.47
CA SER A 157 11.01 18.00 -23.88
C SER A 157 10.87 17.04 -22.71
N VAL A 158 9.78 16.27 -22.70
CA VAL A 158 9.58 15.13 -21.79
C VAL A 158 9.46 13.87 -22.64
N TYR A 159 10.41 12.95 -22.51
CA TYR A 159 10.35 11.65 -23.17
C TYR A 159 9.55 10.69 -22.30
N VAL A 160 8.60 10.00 -22.93
CA VAL A 160 7.65 9.11 -22.27
C VAL A 160 7.75 7.73 -22.90
N GLY A 161 8.05 6.74 -22.07
CA GLY A 161 8.19 5.34 -22.46
C GLY A 161 7.17 4.47 -21.75
N GLY A 162 6.69 3.42 -22.41
CA GLY A 162 5.74 2.49 -21.82
C GLY A 162 5.18 1.49 -22.82
N ASN A 163 4.05 0.88 -22.47
CA ASN A 163 3.21 0.16 -23.42
C ASN A 163 2.12 1.11 -23.92
N LEU A 164 2.52 2.01 -24.82
CA LEU A 164 1.70 3.16 -25.23
C LEU A 164 1.66 3.32 -26.74
N LYS A 165 0.65 4.04 -27.24
CA LYS A 165 0.54 4.47 -28.63
C LYS A 165 0.15 5.93 -28.70
N TYR A 166 0.81 6.65 -29.60
CA TYR A 166 0.46 8.01 -30.00
C TYR A 166 0.43 8.07 -31.53
N LYS A 167 -0.76 8.23 -32.11
CA LYS A 167 -0.97 8.09 -33.56
C LYS A 167 -0.40 6.73 -34.04
N ASP A 168 0.54 6.74 -34.97
CA ASP A 168 1.19 5.54 -35.52
C ASP A 168 2.48 5.15 -34.78
N THR A 169 2.95 5.97 -33.82
CA THR A 169 4.15 5.72 -33.03
C THR A 169 3.82 4.84 -31.83
N SER A 170 4.66 3.81 -31.58
CA SER A 170 4.48 2.86 -30.48
C SER A 170 5.56 2.98 -29.41
N ASN A 171 5.16 2.79 -28.15
CA ASN A 171 5.97 2.60 -26.94
C ASN A 171 6.88 3.75 -26.48
N VAL A 172 7.26 4.69 -27.35
CA VAL A 172 8.03 5.89 -27.01
C VAL A 172 7.47 7.12 -27.74
N VAL A 173 7.38 8.24 -27.04
CA VAL A 173 6.92 9.53 -27.58
C VAL A 173 7.54 10.68 -26.79
N ALA A 174 7.60 11.88 -27.37
CA ALA A 174 8.02 13.09 -26.68
C ALA A 174 6.84 14.06 -26.48
N TRP A 175 6.82 14.76 -25.36
CA TRP A 175 6.00 15.95 -25.13
C TRP A 175 6.90 17.17 -25.20
N THR A 176 6.54 18.17 -26.00
CA THR A 176 7.31 19.41 -26.12
C THR A 176 6.46 20.59 -25.64
N GLY A 177 7.02 21.43 -24.76
CA GLY A 177 6.26 22.36 -23.92
C GLY A 177 5.05 23.05 -24.56
N SER A 178 5.23 23.76 -25.68
CA SER A 178 4.17 24.53 -26.36
C SER A 178 3.45 23.78 -27.50
N ASP A 179 4.07 22.75 -28.05
CA ASP A 179 3.57 22.04 -29.25
C ASP A 179 2.85 20.72 -28.92
N GLY A 180 2.93 20.26 -27.67
CA GLY A 180 2.30 19.01 -27.19
C GLY A 180 3.03 17.75 -27.63
N TRP A 181 2.27 16.65 -27.80
CA TRP A 181 2.78 15.32 -28.17
C TRP A 181 3.39 15.30 -29.59
N LYS A 182 4.65 14.83 -29.70
CA LYS A 182 5.39 14.65 -30.94
C LYS A 182 5.98 13.25 -31.04
N SER A 183 5.84 12.67 -32.24
CA SER A 183 6.60 11.47 -32.63
C SER A 183 8.08 11.81 -32.73
N LEU A 184 8.93 10.85 -32.38
CA LEU A 184 10.38 10.94 -32.60
C LEU A 184 10.68 10.77 -34.11
N PRO A 185 11.92 11.03 -34.58
CA PRO A 185 12.34 10.79 -35.98
C PRO A 185 12.26 9.33 -36.45
N PHE A 186 11.73 8.45 -35.60
CA PHE A 186 11.50 7.04 -35.82
C PHE A 186 10.12 6.65 -35.28
N ASP A 187 9.49 5.62 -35.87
CA ASP A 187 8.11 5.20 -35.57
C ASP A 187 7.92 4.51 -34.20
N GLY A 188 8.76 4.84 -33.22
CA GLY A 188 8.77 4.27 -31.89
C GLY A 188 9.54 2.95 -31.80
N LEU A 189 9.26 2.15 -30.77
CA LEU A 189 9.89 0.84 -30.55
C LEU A 189 8.84 -0.26 -30.62
N ASN A 190 9.23 -1.46 -31.05
CA ASN A 190 8.30 -2.57 -31.27
C ASN A 190 7.89 -3.34 -29.99
N GLY A 191 8.38 -2.90 -28.83
CA GLY A 191 8.02 -3.44 -27.52
C GLY A 191 8.08 -2.37 -26.42
N PRO A 192 7.59 -2.68 -25.20
CA PRO A 192 7.44 -1.71 -24.14
C PRO A 192 8.78 -1.17 -23.63
N VAL A 193 8.78 0.10 -23.23
CA VAL A 193 9.92 0.77 -22.57
C VAL A 193 9.63 0.92 -21.08
N THR A 194 10.60 0.54 -20.25
CA THR A 194 10.49 0.53 -18.78
C THR A 194 11.48 1.47 -18.11
N SER A 195 12.54 1.91 -18.81
CA SER A 195 13.46 2.92 -18.29
C SER A 195 13.97 3.87 -19.38
N ILE A 196 14.26 5.12 -19.01
CA ILE A 196 14.81 6.16 -19.89
C ILE A 196 15.87 6.93 -19.12
N LEU A 197 17.05 7.08 -19.71
CA LEU A 197 18.18 7.79 -19.13
C LEU A 197 18.74 8.80 -20.15
N LYS A 198 19.23 9.95 -19.68
CA LYS A 198 20.03 10.87 -20.50
C LYS A 198 21.50 10.65 -20.19
N ASN A 199 22.30 10.40 -21.23
CA ASN A 199 23.74 10.24 -21.14
C ASN A 199 24.45 11.60 -21.05
N SER A 200 25.72 11.60 -20.63
CA SER A 200 26.57 12.79 -20.50
C SER A 200 26.76 13.56 -21.82
N ASP A 201 26.79 12.84 -22.95
CA ASP A 201 26.89 13.39 -24.30
C ASP A 201 25.54 13.95 -24.82
N GLY A 202 24.48 13.88 -24.02
CA GLY A 202 23.15 14.38 -24.34
C GLY A 202 22.25 13.41 -25.10
N HIS A 203 22.77 12.24 -25.50
CA HIS A 203 21.99 11.15 -26.06
C HIS A 203 21.02 10.55 -25.03
N ILE A 204 19.95 9.94 -25.51
CA ILE A 204 18.90 9.33 -24.70
C ILE A 204 18.97 7.82 -24.88
N VAL A 205 19.03 7.11 -23.77
CA VAL A 205 19.07 5.65 -23.73
C VAL A 205 17.70 5.15 -23.26
N PHE A 206 17.08 4.30 -24.08
CA PHE A 206 15.84 3.60 -23.77
C PHE A 206 16.15 2.16 -23.38
N GLY A 207 15.62 1.71 -22.25
CA GLY A 207 15.65 0.32 -21.79
C GLY A 207 14.25 -0.28 -21.77
N GLY A 208 14.10 -1.52 -22.23
CA GLY A 208 12.82 -2.22 -22.22
C GLY A 208 12.90 -3.61 -22.83
N SER A 209 11.77 -4.08 -23.36
CA SER A 209 11.65 -5.41 -23.99
C SER A 209 11.32 -5.23 -25.48
N PHE A 210 12.30 -4.85 -26.29
CA PHE A 210 12.16 -4.60 -27.73
C PHE A 210 13.39 -5.08 -28.51
N ASP A 211 13.22 -5.38 -29.79
CA ASP A 211 14.32 -5.82 -30.68
C ASP A 211 14.40 -5.03 -31.99
N GLY A 212 13.58 -3.99 -32.14
CA GLY A 212 13.57 -3.15 -33.32
C GLY A 212 12.81 -1.83 -33.18
N VAL A 213 13.01 -0.98 -34.18
CA VAL A 213 12.39 0.34 -34.31
C VAL A 213 11.15 0.27 -35.21
N GLY A 214 10.07 0.95 -34.83
CA GLY A 214 8.79 0.94 -35.54
C GLY A 214 8.18 -0.46 -35.65
N ASN A 215 7.65 -0.80 -36.82
CA ASN A 215 7.19 -2.16 -37.14
C ASN A 215 8.28 -3.03 -37.79
N ALA A 216 9.54 -2.57 -37.78
CA ALA A 216 10.62 -3.32 -38.40
C ALA A 216 10.86 -4.62 -37.62
N THR A 217 10.77 -5.75 -38.32
CA THR A 217 11.29 -7.04 -37.89
C THR A 217 12.25 -7.50 -38.98
N SER A 218 13.54 -7.16 -38.88
CA SER A 218 14.60 -7.78 -39.69
C SER A 218 14.73 -9.24 -39.23
N SER A 219 14.72 -10.26 -40.08
CA SER A 219 15.50 -10.45 -41.31
C SER A 219 14.68 -11.14 -42.43
N LYS A 220 14.87 -10.70 -43.68
CA LYS A 220 14.16 -11.15 -44.90
C LYS A 220 14.50 -12.58 -45.39
N LYS A 221 14.93 -13.51 -44.53
CA LYS A 221 15.35 -14.88 -44.92
C LYS A 221 14.59 -16.05 -44.26
N HIS A 222 13.52 -15.80 -43.51
CA HIS A 222 12.84 -16.83 -42.69
C HIS A 222 11.42 -17.20 -43.14
N GLN A 223 11.11 -17.13 -44.43
CA GLN A 223 9.74 -17.40 -44.88
C GLN A 223 9.51 -18.90 -45.12
N GLN A 224 8.62 -19.51 -44.32
CA GLN A 224 8.05 -20.84 -44.56
C GLN A 224 6.75 -20.69 -45.36
N ILE A 225 6.52 -21.54 -46.37
CA ILE A 225 5.27 -21.53 -47.13
C ILE A 225 4.18 -22.27 -46.33
N ILE A 226 3.05 -21.62 -46.13
CA ILE A 226 1.87 -22.25 -45.51
C ILE A 226 1.21 -23.14 -46.55
N ASN A 227 0.96 -24.40 -46.20
CA ASN A 227 0.44 -25.39 -47.11
C ASN A 227 -1.06 -25.20 -47.38
N LEU A 228 -1.39 -24.64 -48.55
CA LEU A 228 -2.76 -24.47 -49.04
C LEU A 228 -3.33 -25.72 -49.75
N ASP A 229 -2.50 -26.72 -50.06
CA ASP A 229 -2.94 -27.96 -50.75
C ASP A 229 -3.84 -28.83 -49.85
N SER A 230 -3.53 -28.87 -48.55
CA SER A 230 -4.34 -29.54 -47.53
C SER A 230 -5.55 -28.71 -47.06
N ALA A 231 -5.70 -27.48 -47.54
CA ALA A 231 -6.81 -26.62 -47.19
C ALA A 231 -8.13 -27.14 -47.78
N LYS A 232 -9.23 -26.97 -47.05
CA LYS A 232 -10.56 -27.03 -47.65
C LYS A 232 -10.80 -25.74 -48.42
N VAL A 233 -10.67 -25.81 -49.73
CA VAL A 233 -10.86 -24.66 -50.64
C VAL A 233 -12.30 -24.64 -51.14
N THR A 234 -12.92 -23.46 -51.07
CA THR A 234 -14.26 -23.21 -51.61
C THR A 234 -14.30 -21.89 -52.37
N SER A 235 -15.20 -21.80 -53.33
CA SER A 235 -15.46 -20.61 -54.13
C SER A 235 -16.96 -20.46 -54.34
N ASP A 236 -17.40 -19.26 -54.69
CA ASP A 236 -18.73 -19.01 -55.24
C ASP A 236 -18.60 -18.45 -56.67
N ALA A 237 -19.71 -18.33 -57.39
CA ALA A 237 -19.80 -17.84 -58.76
C ALA A 237 -18.80 -18.54 -59.71
N GLU A 238 -18.78 -19.87 -59.71
CA GLU A 238 -17.85 -20.67 -60.52
C GLU A 238 -18.07 -20.48 -62.03
N SER A 239 -16.98 -20.38 -62.79
CA SER A 239 -17.04 -20.28 -64.25
C SER A 239 -17.66 -21.54 -64.88
N PRO A 240 -18.57 -21.42 -65.87
CA PRO A 240 -19.10 -22.58 -66.60
C PRO A 240 -18.08 -23.19 -67.59
N LYS A 241 -16.88 -22.61 -67.71
CA LYS A 241 -15.83 -23.08 -68.61
C LYS A 241 -15.11 -24.31 -68.01
N GLY A 242 -15.10 -25.42 -68.76
CA GLY A 242 -14.44 -26.66 -68.36
C GLY A 242 -12.96 -26.43 -68.04
N GLY A 243 -12.54 -26.91 -66.86
CA GLY A 243 -11.16 -26.83 -66.36
C GLY A 243 -10.73 -25.46 -65.82
N PHE A 244 -11.65 -24.50 -65.65
CA PHE A 244 -11.41 -23.20 -64.99
C PHE A 244 -12.26 -22.98 -63.71
N SER A 245 -13.21 -23.88 -63.44
CA SER A 245 -14.15 -23.76 -62.31
C SER A 245 -13.56 -24.14 -60.96
N ASP A 246 -12.53 -24.99 -60.93
CA ASP A 246 -11.94 -25.49 -59.68
C ASP A 246 -11.02 -24.44 -59.03
N PRO A 247 -11.36 -23.88 -57.85
CA PRO A 247 -10.52 -22.92 -57.15
C PRO A 247 -9.18 -23.50 -56.66
N ARG A 248 -8.99 -24.83 -56.70
CA ARG A 248 -7.70 -25.46 -56.41
C ARG A 248 -6.70 -25.33 -57.54
N ASN A 249 -7.12 -24.97 -58.76
CA ASN A 249 -6.23 -24.81 -59.92
C ASN A 249 -5.06 -23.84 -59.66
N ILE A 250 -5.25 -22.86 -58.76
CA ILE A 250 -4.26 -21.81 -58.44
C ILE A 250 -3.39 -22.14 -57.22
N VAL A 251 -3.71 -23.21 -56.48
CA VAL A 251 -2.86 -23.67 -55.38
C VAL A 251 -1.61 -24.32 -55.96
N CYS A 252 -0.45 -24.03 -55.39
CA CYS A 252 0.82 -24.61 -55.83
C CYS A 252 1.29 -24.25 -57.26
N GLN A 253 0.69 -23.23 -57.88
CA GLN A 253 1.13 -22.68 -59.17
C GLN A 253 2.12 -21.52 -58.98
N ALA A 254 3.41 -21.84 -58.86
CA ALA A 254 4.47 -20.84 -58.67
C ALA A 254 5.03 -20.26 -59.99
N GLY A 255 4.57 -20.74 -61.15
CA GLY A 255 5.06 -20.31 -62.47
C GLY A 255 4.13 -19.38 -63.24
N GLY A 256 3.03 -18.91 -62.63
CA GLY A 256 2.14 -17.87 -63.16
C GLY A 256 1.39 -18.15 -64.48
N GLY A 257 1.55 -19.32 -65.09
CA GLY A 257 1.04 -19.60 -66.43
C GLY A 257 -0.49 -19.76 -66.53
N ASP A 258 -1.10 -19.08 -67.50
CA ASP A 258 -2.52 -19.22 -67.83
C ASP A 258 -2.86 -20.57 -68.48
N GLY A 259 -4.05 -21.11 -68.20
CA GLY A 259 -4.64 -22.21 -68.97
C GLY A 259 -5.54 -23.15 -68.18
N GLU A 260 -6.10 -24.13 -68.89
CA GLU A 260 -6.95 -25.17 -68.31
C GLU A 260 -6.19 -25.95 -67.21
N GLY A 261 -6.79 -26.07 -66.02
CA GLY A 261 -6.18 -26.72 -64.85
C GLY A 261 -5.07 -25.92 -64.16
N LYS A 262 -4.82 -24.68 -64.59
CA LYS A 262 -3.81 -23.77 -64.01
C LYS A 262 -4.37 -22.40 -63.60
N THR A 263 -5.53 -22.05 -64.15
CA THR A 263 -6.25 -20.81 -63.86
C THR A 263 -7.57 -21.13 -63.16
N TRP A 264 -7.93 -20.30 -62.19
CA TRP A 264 -9.27 -20.26 -61.60
C TRP A 264 -10.00 -19.01 -62.08
N LEU A 265 -11.20 -19.19 -62.65
CA LEU A 265 -12.06 -18.11 -63.12
C LEU A 265 -13.39 -18.08 -62.39
N LEU A 266 -13.88 -16.88 -62.15
CA LEU A 266 -15.27 -16.64 -61.79
C LEU A 266 -16.15 -16.60 -63.06
N ASN A 267 -17.45 -16.78 -62.87
CA ASN A 267 -18.45 -16.60 -63.91
C ASN A 267 -18.42 -15.16 -64.43
N ASP A 268 -18.69 -15.00 -65.72
CA ASP A 268 -18.64 -13.69 -66.36
C ASP A 268 -19.63 -12.72 -65.67
N ASN A 269 -19.19 -11.49 -65.46
CA ASN A 269 -19.93 -10.41 -64.80
C ASN A 269 -20.42 -10.70 -63.37
N SER A 270 -19.81 -11.65 -62.65
CA SER A 270 -20.23 -12.03 -61.29
C SER A 270 -19.10 -11.79 -60.27
N PRO A 271 -19.38 -11.16 -59.11
CA PRO A 271 -18.44 -11.16 -58.00
C PRO A 271 -18.40 -12.54 -57.34
N GLY A 272 -17.29 -12.84 -56.66
CA GLY A 272 -17.09 -14.12 -56.00
C GLY A 272 -15.93 -14.06 -55.01
N PHE A 273 -15.63 -15.20 -54.39
CA PHE A 273 -14.54 -15.30 -53.41
C PHE A 273 -13.75 -16.58 -53.61
N TRP A 274 -12.52 -16.57 -53.10
CA TRP A 274 -11.73 -17.76 -52.85
C TRP A 274 -11.54 -17.90 -51.34
N ARG A 275 -11.88 -19.05 -50.76
CA ARG A 275 -11.78 -19.30 -49.31
C ARG A 275 -10.99 -20.57 -49.06
N GLY A 276 -10.01 -20.48 -48.16
CA GLY A 276 -9.27 -21.63 -47.66
C GLY A 276 -9.43 -21.78 -46.14
N ASP A 277 -10.00 -22.90 -45.71
CA ASP A 277 -10.06 -23.29 -44.29
C ASP A 277 -8.97 -24.36 -44.00
N MET A 278 -8.15 -24.11 -42.97
CA MET A 278 -7.02 -24.97 -42.58
C MET A 278 -7.34 -25.79 -41.32
N GLY A 279 -6.73 -26.98 -41.22
CA GLY A 279 -6.76 -27.81 -40.00
C GLY A 279 -5.79 -27.37 -38.89
N PHE A 280 -5.11 -26.24 -39.07
CA PHE A 280 -4.11 -25.70 -38.15
C PHE A 280 -4.13 -24.17 -38.13
N GLN A 281 -3.75 -23.60 -37.00
CA GLN A 281 -3.56 -22.17 -36.84
C GLN A 281 -2.16 -21.76 -37.28
N TYR A 282 -2.07 -20.63 -37.97
CA TYR A 282 -0.84 -20.04 -38.47
C TYR A 282 -0.92 -18.51 -38.42
N THR A 283 0.24 -17.85 -38.42
CA THR A 283 0.33 -16.38 -38.46
C THR A 283 0.97 -15.97 -39.78
N PRO A 284 0.20 -15.51 -40.78
CA PRO A 284 0.76 -15.13 -42.06
C PRO A 284 1.48 -13.79 -41.95
N THR A 285 2.52 -13.65 -42.77
CA THR A 285 3.31 -12.42 -42.89
C THR A 285 3.24 -11.84 -44.29
N LYS A 286 2.93 -12.68 -45.28
CA LYS A 286 2.83 -12.28 -46.69
C LYS A 286 1.89 -13.20 -47.45
N ILE A 287 1.10 -12.64 -48.37
CA ILE A 287 0.36 -13.38 -49.40
C ILE A 287 0.85 -12.93 -50.79
N ARG A 288 1.08 -13.89 -51.68
CA ARG A 288 1.48 -13.66 -53.07
C ARG A 288 0.36 -14.10 -53.99
N LEU A 289 -0.01 -13.23 -54.93
CA LEU A 289 -1.07 -13.48 -55.90
C LEU A 289 -0.52 -13.31 -57.32
N TYR A 290 -0.84 -14.26 -58.18
CA TYR A 290 -0.52 -14.24 -59.61
C TYR A 290 -1.82 -13.95 -60.35
N ASN A 291 -1.89 -12.81 -61.03
CA ASN A 291 -3.09 -12.44 -61.77
C ASN A 291 -3.19 -13.27 -63.06
N THR A 292 -4.41 -13.56 -63.50
CA THR A 292 -4.63 -14.18 -64.82
C THR A 292 -4.69 -13.11 -65.90
N HIS A 293 -4.32 -13.49 -67.12
CA HIS A 293 -4.51 -12.70 -68.34
C HIS A 293 -5.27 -13.49 -69.40
N PHE A 294 -5.82 -14.65 -69.02
CA PHE A 294 -6.50 -15.57 -69.93
C PHE A 294 -7.73 -14.92 -70.58
N GLU A 295 -7.68 -14.75 -71.90
CA GLU A 295 -8.71 -14.06 -72.69
C GLU A 295 -9.03 -12.63 -72.17
N GLY A 296 -8.05 -11.93 -71.59
CA GLY A 296 -8.22 -10.58 -71.04
C GLY A 296 -9.00 -10.51 -69.72
N ARG A 297 -9.26 -11.65 -69.07
CA ARG A 297 -9.79 -11.71 -67.69
C ARG A 297 -8.68 -11.46 -66.67
N GLY A 298 -9.04 -10.96 -65.49
CA GLY A 298 -8.09 -10.74 -64.40
C GLY A 298 -8.75 -10.11 -63.18
N THR A 299 -8.20 -10.32 -61.98
CA THR A 299 -8.66 -9.60 -60.77
C THR A 299 -8.09 -8.18 -60.77
N LYS A 300 -8.93 -7.17 -60.51
CA LYS A 300 -8.51 -5.78 -60.41
C LYS A 300 -8.41 -5.31 -58.97
N THR A 301 -9.43 -5.59 -58.16
CA THR A 301 -9.39 -5.30 -56.72
C THR A 301 -9.95 -6.44 -55.89
N PHE A 302 -9.39 -6.63 -54.69
CA PHE A 302 -9.84 -7.64 -53.74
C PHE A 302 -9.80 -7.11 -52.29
N MET A 303 -10.44 -7.86 -51.39
CA MET A 303 -10.37 -7.69 -49.94
C MET A 303 -10.05 -9.03 -49.28
N LEU A 304 -9.21 -9.04 -48.24
CA LEU A 304 -8.85 -10.25 -47.52
C LEU A 304 -9.45 -10.25 -46.11
N ARG A 305 -10.10 -11.36 -45.72
CA ARG A 305 -10.61 -11.59 -44.38
C ARG A 305 -9.91 -12.74 -43.69
N ALA A 306 -9.56 -12.57 -42.42
CA ALA A 306 -9.09 -13.66 -41.55
C ALA A 306 -10.27 -14.48 -41.01
N LEU A 307 -10.11 -15.80 -40.92
CA LEU A 307 -11.09 -16.71 -40.34
C LEU A 307 -10.52 -17.36 -39.05
N PRO A 308 -11.36 -17.61 -38.03
CA PRO A 308 -12.83 -17.49 -38.02
C PRO A 308 -13.38 -16.08 -37.72
N ASP A 309 -12.53 -15.14 -37.28
CA ASP A 309 -12.94 -13.83 -36.74
C ASP A 309 -13.60 -12.89 -37.76
N ASN A 310 -13.50 -13.21 -39.05
CA ASN A 310 -14.06 -12.46 -40.18
C ASN A 310 -13.58 -10.99 -40.29
N GLY A 311 -12.49 -10.66 -39.59
CA GLY A 311 -11.84 -9.35 -39.60
C GLY A 311 -11.18 -9.06 -40.94
N ILE A 312 -11.27 -7.81 -41.39
CA ILE A 312 -10.62 -7.33 -42.62
C ILE A 312 -9.12 -7.16 -42.33
N MET A 313 -8.28 -7.71 -43.20
CA MET A 313 -6.83 -7.64 -43.04
C MET A 313 -6.26 -6.44 -43.78
N ASN A 314 -5.45 -5.66 -43.07
CA ASN A 314 -4.68 -4.56 -43.65
C ASN A 314 -3.40 -5.13 -44.26
N LEU A 315 -3.19 -4.81 -45.53
CA LEU A 315 -2.07 -5.27 -46.33
C LEU A 315 -1.23 -4.09 -46.84
N THR A 316 0.01 -4.39 -47.19
CA THR A 316 0.90 -3.46 -47.87
C THR A 316 1.57 -4.10 -49.07
N TYR A 317 1.77 -3.35 -50.13
CA TYR A 317 2.44 -3.83 -51.35
C TYR A 317 3.36 -2.73 -51.91
N ILE A 318 4.21 -3.08 -52.86
CA ILE A 318 5.04 -2.11 -53.60
C ILE A 318 4.28 -1.69 -54.86
N ASP A 319 3.95 -0.41 -54.97
CA ASP A 319 3.33 0.14 -56.18
C ASP A 319 4.36 0.17 -57.32
N PRO A 320 4.13 -0.51 -58.45
CA PRO A 320 5.10 -0.62 -59.54
C PRO A 320 5.39 0.72 -60.24
N ASN A 321 4.46 1.69 -60.20
CA ASN A 321 4.64 2.98 -60.86
C ASN A 321 5.52 3.92 -60.05
N THR A 322 5.39 3.87 -58.72
CA THR A 322 6.10 4.78 -57.79
C THR A 322 7.28 4.12 -57.09
N ASN A 323 7.35 2.79 -57.13
CA ASN A 323 8.29 1.96 -56.38
C ASN A 323 8.27 2.26 -54.86
N LYS A 324 7.13 2.69 -54.33
CA LYS A 324 6.91 3.01 -52.91
C LYS A 324 5.95 2.02 -52.26
N LYS A 325 6.05 1.87 -50.94
CA LYS A 325 5.15 1.05 -50.14
C LYS A 325 3.77 1.72 -50.07
N ALA A 326 2.75 1.02 -50.55
CA ALA A 326 1.34 1.42 -50.50
C ALA A 326 0.56 0.53 -49.51
N PHE A 327 -0.50 1.08 -48.92
CA PHE A 327 -1.38 0.39 -47.96
C PHE A 327 -2.75 0.15 -48.58
N CYS A 328 -3.35 -0.99 -48.28
CA CYS A 328 -4.72 -1.32 -48.69
C CYS A 328 -5.41 -2.19 -47.65
N ASP A 329 -6.72 -2.03 -47.51
CA ASP A 329 -7.57 -2.79 -46.59
C ASP A 329 -8.79 -3.40 -47.30
N GLN A 330 -9.77 -2.57 -47.68
CA GLN A 330 -11.01 -2.97 -48.35
C GLN A 330 -10.85 -3.09 -49.87
N THR A 331 -9.78 -2.52 -50.43
CA THR A 331 -9.57 -2.46 -51.88
C THR A 331 -8.08 -2.55 -52.19
N CYS A 332 -7.56 -3.78 -52.26
CA CYS A 332 -6.19 -4.08 -52.66
C CYS A 332 -6.12 -4.31 -54.17
N GLU A 333 -5.21 -3.60 -54.85
CA GLU A 333 -5.15 -3.59 -56.31
C GLU A 333 -4.15 -4.62 -56.88
N LEU A 334 -4.57 -5.29 -57.96
CA LEU A 334 -3.72 -6.14 -58.79
C LEU A 334 -3.59 -5.52 -60.20
N SER A 335 -2.36 -5.55 -60.73
CA SER A 335 -2.08 -5.09 -62.09
C SER A 335 -2.60 -6.08 -63.13
N HIS A 336 -2.89 -5.57 -64.33
CA HIS A 336 -3.14 -6.38 -65.54
C HIS A 336 -1.99 -6.28 -66.56
N ASP A 337 -0.82 -5.83 -66.08
CA ASP A 337 0.41 -5.79 -66.86
C ASP A 337 1.01 -7.21 -66.91
N ASP A 338 1.15 -7.76 -68.11
CA ASP A 338 1.67 -9.10 -68.34
C ASP A 338 3.16 -9.25 -68.00
N SER A 339 3.87 -8.13 -67.80
CA SER A 339 5.23 -8.12 -67.28
C SER A 339 5.32 -8.31 -65.76
N GLU A 340 4.22 -8.14 -65.01
CA GLU A 340 4.15 -8.39 -63.57
C GLU A 340 3.72 -9.84 -63.30
N GLU A 341 4.70 -10.73 -63.09
CA GLU A 341 4.46 -12.16 -62.85
C GLU A 341 3.58 -12.40 -61.60
N TYR A 342 3.83 -11.67 -60.52
CA TYR A 342 3.06 -11.73 -59.28
C TYR A 342 3.20 -10.44 -58.49
N ARG A 343 2.30 -10.27 -57.51
CA ARG A 343 2.39 -9.22 -56.48
C ARG A 343 2.42 -9.82 -55.08
N ASP A 344 3.32 -9.28 -54.26
CA ASP A 344 3.42 -9.59 -52.83
C ASP A 344 2.65 -8.55 -52.01
N PHE A 345 1.83 -9.05 -51.08
CA PHE A 345 1.13 -8.25 -50.07
C PHE A 345 1.57 -8.69 -48.68
N GLU A 346 2.20 -7.81 -47.92
CA GLU A 346 2.62 -8.03 -46.53
C GLU A 346 1.50 -7.66 -45.56
N PHE A 347 1.27 -8.49 -44.54
CA PHE A 347 0.28 -8.25 -43.51
C PHE A 347 0.78 -7.17 -42.54
N VAL A 348 -0.04 -6.14 -42.27
CA VAL A 348 0.31 -5.06 -41.33
C VAL A 348 0.17 -5.51 -39.88
N ASN A 349 -0.87 -6.29 -39.59
CA ASN A 349 -1.12 -6.88 -38.27
C ASN A 349 -0.91 -8.39 -38.34
N SER A 350 -0.03 -8.92 -37.50
CA SER A 350 0.18 -10.37 -37.35
C SER A 350 -0.89 -10.97 -36.45
N ILE A 351 -1.94 -11.54 -37.06
CA ILE A 351 -3.04 -12.22 -36.35
C ILE A 351 -2.99 -13.70 -36.69
N ALA A 352 -3.06 -14.56 -35.68
CA ALA A 352 -3.11 -15.99 -35.87
C ALA A 352 -4.49 -16.41 -36.39
N MET A 353 -4.56 -17.07 -37.54
CA MET A 353 -5.80 -17.45 -38.21
C MET A 353 -5.83 -18.94 -38.56
N GLN A 354 -7.03 -19.48 -38.74
CA GLN A 354 -7.26 -20.88 -39.15
C GLN A 354 -7.77 -20.98 -40.60
N GLY A 355 -7.85 -19.85 -41.30
CA GLY A 355 -8.29 -19.76 -42.68
C GLY A 355 -8.35 -18.30 -43.12
N PHE A 356 -8.58 -18.09 -44.41
CA PHE A 356 -8.84 -16.75 -44.93
C PHE A 356 -9.76 -16.79 -46.14
N MET A 357 -10.36 -15.65 -46.44
CA MET A 357 -11.22 -15.45 -47.61
C MET A 357 -10.76 -14.23 -48.41
N LEU A 358 -10.51 -14.45 -49.69
CA LEU A 358 -10.20 -13.45 -50.70
C LEU A 358 -11.49 -13.10 -51.45
N GLU A 359 -12.07 -11.94 -51.17
CA GLU A 359 -13.27 -11.45 -51.85
C GLU A 359 -12.89 -10.56 -53.04
N ILE A 360 -13.32 -10.93 -54.24
CA ILE A 360 -13.08 -10.14 -55.45
C ILE A 360 -14.10 -9.00 -55.52
N LYS A 361 -13.60 -7.78 -55.72
CA LYS A 361 -14.42 -6.55 -55.74
C LYS A 361 -14.59 -5.96 -57.13
N ASP A 362 -13.55 -6.04 -57.97
CA ASP A 362 -13.56 -5.56 -59.36
C ASP A 362 -12.63 -6.43 -60.22
N TRP A 363 -12.84 -6.48 -61.53
CA TRP A 363 -12.09 -7.32 -62.47
C TRP A 363 -11.84 -6.67 -63.83
N TYR A 364 -10.85 -7.19 -64.55
CA TYR A 364 -10.55 -6.86 -65.94
C TYR A 364 -11.30 -7.81 -66.88
N GLY A 365 -11.73 -7.30 -68.03
CA GLY A 365 -12.41 -8.09 -69.05
C GLY A 365 -13.77 -8.66 -68.61
N PRO A 366 -14.18 -9.81 -69.16
CA PRO A 366 -15.52 -10.38 -68.91
C PRO A 366 -15.75 -10.94 -67.50
N GLY A 367 -14.69 -11.24 -66.72
CA GLY A 367 -14.80 -11.87 -65.40
C GLY A 367 -13.44 -11.91 -64.67
N ALA A 368 -13.47 -12.19 -63.37
CA ALA A 368 -12.24 -12.25 -62.55
C ALA A 368 -11.57 -13.63 -62.61
N GLY A 369 -10.32 -13.66 -62.17
CA GLY A 369 -9.59 -14.90 -61.94
C GLY A 369 -8.19 -14.67 -61.41
N LEU A 370 -7.49 -15.78 -61.15
CA LEU A 370 -6.10 -15.82 -60.71
C LEU A 370 -5.41 -17.06 -61.33
N ASN A 371 -4.08 -17.03 -61.37
CA ASN A 371 -3.23 -18.15 -61.79
C ASN A 371 -2.40 -18.75 -60.67
N GLY A 372 -2.40 -18.14 -59.49
CA GLY A 372 -1.56 -18.58 -58.40
C GLY A 372 -1.86 -17.86 -57.09
N ILE A 373 -1.77 -18.61 -56.00
CA ILE A 373 -1.87 -18.08 -54.63
C ILE A 373 -0.85 -18.78 -53.73
N GLN A 374 -0.09 -18.00 -52.96
CA GLN A 374 0.86 -18.52 -51.96
C GLN A 374 0.78 -17.69 -50.68
N LEU A 375 0.98 -18.35 -49.54
CA LEU A 375 0.90 -17.73 -48.22
C LEU A 375 2.17 -18.08 -47.42
N PHE A 376 2.72 -17.12 -46.69
CA PHE A 376 4.02 -17.26 -46.02
C PHE A 376 3.94 -16.91 -44.54
N SER A 377 4.69 -17.64 -43.70
CA SER A 377 4.91 -17.38 -42.27
C SER A 377 6.40 -17.15 -41.99
N LYS A 378 6.73 -16.51 -40.86
CA LYS A 378 8.10 -16.40 -40.35
C LYS A 378 8.49 -17.53 -39.39
N ASP A 379 7.52 -18.32 -38.94
CA ASP A 379 7.77 -19.44 -38.04
C ASP A 379 8.31 -20.63 -38.83
N ILE A 380 9.36 -21.29 -38.31
CA ILE A 380 9.86 -22.56 -38.84
C ILE A 380 9.22 -23.69 -38.03
N LEU A 381 8.20 -24.32 -38.60
CA LEU A 381 7.37 -25.34 -37.95
C LEU A 381 7.47 -26.68 -38.67
N ALA A 382 7.42 -27.76 -37.89
CA ALA A 382 7.10 -29.10 -38.37
C ALA A 382 5.98 -29.71 -37.52
N TYR A 383 4.84 -29.97 -38.14
CA TYR A 383 3.64 -30.57 -37.57
C TYR A 383 3.69 -32.09 -37.65
N ALA A 384 3.14 -32.76 -36.64
CA ALA A 384 3.03 -34.22 -36.59
C ALA A 384 2.05 -34.76 -37.63
N VAL A 385 0.94 -34.07 -37.87
CA VAL A 385 0.06 -34.34 -39.02
C VAL A 385 0.77 -33.80 -40.27
N ASN A 386 1.29 -34.72 -41.09
CA ASN A 386 2.18 -34.35 -42.19
C ASN A 386 1.54 -33.40 -43.21
N ASP A 387 0.22 -33.50 -43.41
CA ASP A 387 -0.52 -32.67 -44.37
C ASP A 387 -0.51 -31.18 -44.01
N PHE A 388 -0.16 -30.82 -42.77
CA PHE A 388 -0.05 -29.41 -42.33
C PHE A 388 1.32 -28.81 -42.63
N ASN A 389 2.32 -29.64 -42.94
CA ASN A 389 3.66 -29.18 -43.30
C ASN A 389 3.70 -28.62 -44.73
N GLU A 390 4.79 -27.96 -45.08
CA GLU A 390 5.01 -27.36 -46.40
C GLU A 390 4.62 -28.26 -47.59
N PRO A 391 4.01 -27.67 -48.63
CA PRO A 391 3.52 -28.44 -49.78
C PRO A 391 4.69 -29.06 -50.57
N SER A 392 4.41 -30.20 -51.19
CA SER A 392 5.34 -30.86 -52.13
C SER A 392 5.54 -30.10 -53.44
N CYS A 393 4.74 -29.07 -53.66
CA CYS A 393 4.68 -28.23 -54.84
C CYS A 393 5.04 -26.77 -54.48
N GLY A 394 5.68 -26.04 -55.40
CA GLY A 394 6.15 -24.66 -55.14
C GLY A 394 7.67 -24.48 -55.02
N GLY A 395 8.46 -25.47 -55.45
CA GLY A 395 9.92 -25.33 -55.60
C GLY A 395 10.73 -25.39 -54.29
N ILE A 396 10.14 -25.93 -53.22
CA ILE A 396 10.79 -26.06 -51.91
C ILE A 396 11.71 -27.30 -51.92
N GLN A 397 13.03 -27.11 -51.85
CA GLN A 397 13.96 -28.24 -51.86
C GLN A 397 13.92 -29.04 -50.55
N ASN A 398 13.82 -28.35 -49.40
CA ASN A 398 13.95 -28.96 -48.09
C ASN A 398 12.73 -28.80 -47.17
N GLN A 399 11.52 -29.02 -47.72
CA GLN A 399 10.25 -28.86 -47.01
C GLN A 399 10.20 -29.50 -45.62
N SER A 400 9.53 -28.83 -44.68
CA SER A 400 9.14 -29.44 -43.41
C SER A 400 8.31 -30.69 -43.68
N LYS A 401 8.52 -31.74 -42.87
CA LYS A 401 7.74 -32.97 -42.97
C LYS A 401 7.74 -33.76 -41.66
N SER A 402 6.83 -34.71 -41.56
CA SER A 402 6.80 -35.69 -40.48
C SER A 402 6.63 -37.12 -41.01
N THR A 403 7.18 -38.08 -40.27
CA THR A 403 6.92 -39.51 -40.48
C THR A 403 6.49 -40.14 -39.16
N LYS A 404 5.69 -41.21 -39.23
CA LYS A 404 5.20 -41.92 -38.05
C LYS A 404 5.37 -43.42 -38.18
N LYS A 405 5.67 -44.09 -37.06
CA LYS A 405 5.69 -45.55 -36.90
C LYS A 405 4.73 -45.92 -35.77
N GLY A 406 4.01 -47.03 -35.92
CA GLY A 406 2.94 -47.42 -35.00
C GLY A 406 1.56 -46.83 -35.35
N SER A 407 0.56 -47.16 -34.53
CA SER A 407 -0.86 -46.89 -34.81
C SER A 407 -1.30 -45.49 -34.34
N TRP A 408 -0.89 -44.44 -35.07
CA TRP A 408 -1.32 -43.06 -34.79
C TRP A 408 -2.54 -42.65 -35.62
N SER A 409 -3.55 -42.10 -34.95
CA SER A 409 -4.70 -41.43 -35.57
C SER A 409 -4.64 -39.92 -35.40
N ALA A 410 -5.16 -39.16 -36.38
CA ALA A 410 -5.32 -37.72 -36.24
C ALA A 410 -6.48 -37.41 -35.27
N SER A 411 -6.33 -36.36 -34.47
CA SER A 411 -7.30 -35.86 -33.50
C SER A 411 -7.26 -34.33 -33.51
N SER A 412 -8.34 -33.67 -33.13
CA SER A 412 -8.42 -32.21 -33.03
C SER A 412 -9.39 -31.81 -31.92
N THR A 413 -9.11 -30.71 -31.24
CA THR A 413 -9.99 -30.12 -30.20
C THR A 413 -10.09 -28.61 -30.41
N ASP A 414 -11.19 -27.98 -29.98
CA ASP A 414 -11.42 -26.53 -30.17
C ASP A 414 -10.42 -25.63 -29.43
N GLN A 415 -9.64 -26.18 -28.48
CA GLN A 415 -8.62 -25.44 -27.73
C GLN A 415 -7.20 -25.65 -28.27
N SER A 416 -6.99 -26.62 -29.15
CA SER A 416 -5.64 -26.87 -29.68
C SER A 416 -5.36 -25.98 -30.88
N SER A 417 -4.15 -25.39 -30.90
CA SER A 417 -3.70 -24.55 -32.02
C SER A 417 -3.55 -25.30 -33.37
N SER A 418 -3.63 -26.63 -33.38
CA SER A 418 -3.66 -27.44 -34.60
C SER A 418 -4.19 -28.85 -34.32
N GLY A 419 -4.66 -29.55 -35.35
CA GLY A 419 -4.82 -31.01 -35.26
C GLY A 419 -3.49 -31.68 -34.86
N PHE A 420 -3.57 -32.77 -34.11
CA PHE A 420 -2.45 -33.52 -33.56
C PHE A 420 -2.63 -35.03 -33.79
N LEU A 421 -1.57 -35.81 -33.60
CA LEU A 421 -1.63 -37.26 -33.64
C LEU A 421 -1.79 -37.83 -32.23
N THR A 422 -2.60 -38.87 -32.09
CA THR A 422 -2.82 -39.64 -30.86
C THR A 422 -2.53 -41.12 -31.11
N ALA A 423 -1.84 -41.77 -30.17
CA ALA A 423 -1.61 -43.21 -30.17
C ALA A 423 -1.92 -43.80 -28.79
N LYS A 424 -2.55 -44.97 -28.77
CA LYS A 424 -2.69 -45.81 -27.56
C LYS A 424 -1.59 -46.86 -27.59
N VAL A 425 -0.82 -46.95 -26.53
CA VAL A 425 0.46 -47.66 -26.49
C VAL A 425 0.50 -48.50 -25.22
N THR A 426 0.94 -49.74 -25.37
CA THR A 426 1.24 -50.69 -24.29
C THR A 426 2.76 -50.78 -24.10
N ASP A 427 3.23 -51.35 -23.00
CA ASP A 427 4.69 -51.54 -22.78
C ASP A 427 5.38 -52.33 -23.91
N SER A 428 4.67 -53.27 -24.55
CA SER A 428 5.18 -54.05 -25.69
C SER A 428 5.20 -53.29 -27.02
N SER A 429 4.47 -52.18 -27.14
CA SER A 429 4.37 -51.38 -28.37
C SER A 429 5.04 -50.00 -28.26
N ALA A 430 5.53 -49.64 -27.07
CA ALA A 430 6.18 -48.35 -26.80
C ALA A 430 7.42 -48.10 -27.66
N SER A 431 8.32 -49.07 -27.78
CA SER A 431 9.54 -48.94 -28.60
C SER A 431 9.30 -48.95 -30.11
N ASP A 432 8.12 -49.38 -30.56
CA ASP A 432 7.75 -49.45 -31.98
C ASP A 432 6.84 -48.31 -32.43
N THR A 433 6.53 -47.37 -31.53
CA THR A 433 5.68 -46.21 -31.79
C THR A 433 6.52 -44.95 -31.76
N GLU A 434 6.56 -44.17 -32.85
CA GLU A 434 7.31 -42.90 -32.88
C GLU A 434 6.74 -41.91 -33.90
N VAL A 435 7.03 -40.63 -33.69
CA VAL A 435 6.84 -39.55 -34.66
C VAL A 435 8.17 -38.82 -34.85
N VAL A 436 8.61 -38.68 -36.08
CA VAL A 436 9.79 -37.91 -36.47
C VAL A 436 9.34 -36.62 -37.13
N LEU A 437 9.81 -35.48 -36.63
CA LEU A 437 9.52 -34.14 -37.12
C LEU A 437 10.79 -33.55 -37.72
N GLN A 438 10.74 -33.12 -38.98
CA GLN A 438 11.89 -32.58 -39.71
C GLN A 438 11.53 -31.21 -40.30
N PRO A 439 11.93 -30.10 -39.68
CA PRO A 439 11.64 -28.77 -40.21
C PRO A 439 12.57 -28.34 -41.37
N ASP A 440 12.11 -27.36 -42.14
CA ASP A 440 12.88 -26.65 -43.17
C ASP A 440 13.69 -25.48 -42.57
N VAL A 441 14.81 -25.80 -41.91
CA VAL A 441 15.71 -24.78 -41.36
C VAL A 441 16.51 -24.15 -42.50
N LYS A 442 16.24 -22.89 -42.82
CA LYS A 442 16.78 -22.21 -44.01
C LYS A 442 18.21 -21.71 -43.88
N GLN A 443 18.73 -21.56 -42.66
CA GLN A 443 20.07 -21.04 -42.43
C GLN A 443 20.63 -21.51 -41.08
N PRO A 444 21.97 -21.68 -40.96
CA PRO A 444 22.58 -22.04 -39.70
C PRO A 444 22.57 -20.85 -38.73
N GLY A 445 22.37 -21.13 -37.46
CA GLY A 445 22.28 -20.11 -36.41
C GLY A 445 22.01 -20.72 -35.05
N GLU A 446 21.89 -19.87 -34.04
CA GLU A 446 21.40 -20.29 -32.74
C GLU A 446 19.88 -20.37 -32.77
N TYR A 447 19.28 -21.45 -32.27
CA TYR A 447 17.83 -21.63 -32.19
C TYR A 447 17.40 -22.19 -30.84
N ALA A 448 16.18 -21.86 -30.42
CA ALA A 448 15.42 -22.62 -29.43
C ALA A 448 14.45 -23.56 -30.14
N ILE A 449 14.53 -24.85 -29.82
CA ILE A 449 13.60 -25.88 -30.31
C ILE A 449 12.51 -26.07 -29.26
N LEU A 450 11.28 -25.72 -29.61
CA LEU A 450 10.10 -25.83 -28.74
C LEU A 450 9.21 -27.00 -29.21
N LEU A 451 8.91 -27.94 -28.33
CA LEU A 451 7.94 -29.03 -28.57
C LEU A 451 6.59 -28.67 -27.95
N TYR A 452 5.52 -28.70 -28.74
CA TYR A 452 4.17 -28.41 -28.26
C TYR A 452 3.41 -29.69 -27.90
N THR A 453 2.78 -29.67 -26.73
CA THR A 453 1.96 -30.77 -26.19
C THR A 453 0.52 -30.28 -25.95
N PRO A 454 -0.49 -30.83 -26.65
CA PRO A 454 -1.90 -30.53 -26.43
C PRO A 454 -2.39 -30.88 -25.01
N GLY A 455 -3.39 -30.15 -24.52
CA GLY A 455 -4.02 -30.38 -23.22
C GLY A 455 -4.96 -31.61 -23.20
N CYS A 456 -4.90 -32.38 -22.12
CA CYS A 456 -5.64 -33.64 -21.97
C CYS A 456 -7.08 -33.47 -21.44
N GLN A 457 -7.47 -32.27 -20.97
CA GLN A 457 -8.76 -32.09 -20.28
C GLN A 457 -9.95 -32.23 -21.25
N ARG A 458 -9.83 -31.69 -22.47
CA ARG A 458 -10.90 -31.64 -23.47
C ARG A 458 -11.00 -32.91 -24.33
N ASP A 459 -9.90 -33.64 -24.51
CA ASP A 459 -9.91 -34.92 -25.22
C ASP A 459 -10.21 -36.12 -24.30
N GLY A 460 -10.35 -35.87 -22.99
CA GLY A 460 -10.73 -36.86 -21.99
C GLY A 460 -9.66 -37.90 -21.71
N THR A 461 -8.39 -37.61 -22.00
CA THR A 461 -7.31 -38.60 -21.92
C THR A 461 -6.39 -38.46 -20.71
N CYS A 462 -6.59 -37.47 -19.83
CA CYS A 462 -5.68 -37.13 -18.72
C CYS A 462 -5.22 -38.34 -17.89
N ASP A 463 -6.16 -39.22 -17.52
CA ASP A 463 -5.88 -40.37 -16.66
C ASP A 463 -5.04 -41.47 -17.34
N SER A 464 -4.88 -41.37 -18.67
CA SER A 464 -4.09 -42.30 -19.48
C SER A 464 -2.84 -41.68 -20.08
N ARG A 465 -2.57 -40.38 -19.85
CA ARG A 465 -1.40 -39.70 -20.41
C ARG A 465 -0.10 -40.21 -19.78
N GLY A 466 0.87 -40.53 -20.63
CA GLY A 466 2.19 -41.00 -20.21
C GLY A 466 3.33 -40.02 -20.48
N VAL A 467 4.55 -40.48 -20.20
CA VAL A 467 5.81 -39.80 -20.52
C VAL A 467 6.32 -40.24 -21.88
N VAL A 468 6.83 -39.27 -22.65
CA VAL A 468 7.53 -39.52 -23.90
C VAL A 468 9.00 -39.18 -23.77
N ASN A 469 9.83 -39.97 -24.42
CA ASN A 469 11.23 -39.66 -24.65
C ASN A 469 11.36 -38.88 -25.96
N VAL A 470 12.05 -37.75 -25.91
CA VAL A 470 12.22 -36.83 -27.04
C VAL A 470 13.70 -36.71 -27.36
N LYS A 471 14.07 -37.00 -28.62
CA LYS A 471 15.44 -36.92 -29.13
C LYS A 471 15.56 -35.83 -30.19
N ALA A 472 16.36 -34.80 -29.93
CA ALA A 472 16.68 -33.76 -30.89
C ALA A 472 18.06 -33.98 -31.53
N THR A 473 18.15 -33.85 -32.85
CA THR A 473 19.41 -33.85 -33.61
C THR A 473 19.54 -32.49 -34.32
N PRO A 474 20.24 -31.50 -33.74
CA PRO A 474 20.29 -30.14 -34.26
C PRO A 474 21.40 -29.91 -35.32
N THR A 475 22.49 -30.68 -35.29
CA THR A 475 23.66 -30.50 -36.18
C THR A 475 24.08 -31.80 -36.88
N SER A 476 24.80 -31.68 -38.00
CA SER A 476 25.30 -32.83 -38.78
C SER A 476 26.36 -33.66 -38.03
N ASP A 477 27.11 -33.01 -37.14
CA ASP A 477 28.29 -33.56 -36.46
C ASP A 477 27.98 -34.06 -35.04
N ALA A 478 26.72 -33.99 -34.60
CA ALA A 478 26.31 -34.46 -33.28
C ALA A 478 26.52 -35.98 -33.16
N ALA A 479 27.44 -36.40 -32.28
CA ALA A 479 27.75 -37.81 -32.04
C ALA A 479 26.56 -38.55 -31.40
N ASP A 480 25.80 -37.88 -30.52
CA ASP A 480 24.61 -38.39 -29.86
C ASP A 480 23.46 -37.36 -29.92
N PRO A 481 22.19 -37.79 -30.10
CA PRO A 481 21.05 -36.89 -30.03
C PRO A 481 20.80 -36.42 -28.59
N ILE A 482 20.34 -35.18 -28.43
CA ILE A 482 19.92 -34.63 -27.14
C ILE A 482 18.62 -35.30 -26.73
N GLU A 483 18.60 -35.91 -25.56
CA GLU A 483 17.49 -36.73 -25.08
C GLU A 483 16.86 -36.10 -23.83
N THR A 484 15.53 -35.95 -23.81
CA THR A 484 14.78 -35.45 -22.67
C THR A 484 13.44 -36.16 -22.53
N ASP A 485 12.98 -36.35 -21.29
CA ASP A 485 11.69 -36.95 -21.00
C ASP A 485 10.64 -35.87 -20.77
N ILE A 486 9.54 -35.92 -21.52
CA ILE A 486 8.45 -34.95 -21.47
C ILE A 486 7.17 -35.62 -20.98
N TYR A 487 6.60 -35.07 -19.91
CA TYR A 487 5.31 -35.47 -19.36
C TYR A 487 4.17 -34.85 -20.17
N GLN A 488 3.21 -35.67 -20.61
CA GLN A 488 2.05 -35.21 -21.39
C GLN A 488 0.73 -35.15 -20.59
N THR A 489 0.83 -35.10 -19.26
CA THR A 489 -0.30 -35.06 -18.32
C THR A 489 -0.88 -33.66 -18.10
N ASN A 490 -0.50 -32.68 -18.93
CA ASN A 490 -0.92 -31.29 -18.84
C ASN A 490 -2.42 -31.13 -19.17
N LEU A 491 -3.16 -30.41 -18.32
CA LEU A 491 -4.60 -30.16 -18.52
C LEU A 491 -4.88 -29.29 -19.76
N PHE A 492 -4.02 -28.30 -20.02
CA PHE A 492 -4.09 -27.35 -21.12
C PHE A 492 -2.86 -27.44 -22.02
N ASP A 493 -2.93 -26.92 -23.25
CA ASP A 493 -1.80 -26.88 -24.18
C ASP A 493 -0.55 -26.26 -23.52
N LYS A 494 0.61 -26.90 -23.68
CA LYS A 494 1.91 -26.40 -23.21
C LYS A 494 2.97 -26.54 -24.31
N TYR A 495 4.12 -25.94 -24.08
CA TYR A 495 5.33 -26.24 -24.83
C TYR A 495 6.50 -26.50 -23.86
N ASP A 496 7.45 -27.31 -24.30
CA ASP A 496 8.67 -27.62 -23.58
C ASP A 496 9.87 -27.27 -24.49
N THR A 497 10.87 -26.57 -23.95
CA THR A 497 12.11 -26.27 -24.69
C THR A 497 13.02 -27.51 -24.65
N ILE A 498 13.24 -28.13 -25.80
CA ILE A 498 13.99 -29.39 -25.91
C ILE A 498 15.46 -29.19 -26.27
N TYR A 499 15.82 -28.04 -26.85
CA TYR A 499 17.20 -27.66 -27.11
C TYR A 499 17.31 -26.14 -27.29
N THR A 500 18.42 -25.56 -26.82
CA THR A 500 18.84 -24.21 -27.15
C THR A 500 20.30 -24.26 -27.57
N GLY A 501 20.61 -23.81 -28.77
CA GLY A 501 21.98 -23.79 -29.28
C GLY A 501 22.05 -23.79 -30.81
N HIS A 502 23.24 -24.06 -31.33
CA HIS A 502 23.48 -24.06 -32.77
C HIS A 502 22.67 -25.13 -33.50
N VAL A 503 21.99 -24.74 -34.58
CA VAL A 503 21.28 -25.64 -35.48
C VAL A 503 21.76 -25.38 -36.90
N ASP A 504 22.15 -26.44 -37.58
CA ASP A 504 22.57 -26.37 -38.98
C ASP A 504 21.38 -26.17 -39.91
N ALA A 505 21.61 -25.56 -41.08
CA ALA A 505 20.59 -25.51 -42.11
C ALA A 505 20.24 -26.91 -42.64
N SER A 506 19.02 -27.05 -43.14
CA SER A 506 18.56 -28.22 -43.90
C SER A 506 19.21 -28.23 -45.28
N GLU A 507 20.48 -28.61 -45.37
CA GLU A 507 21.30 -28.68 -46.59
C GLU A 507 22.18 -29.95 -46.61
N ASP A 508 22.79 -30.29 -47.75
CA ASP A 508 23.81 -31.36 -47.88
C ASP A 508 23.43 -32.76 -47.35
N GLY A 509 22.14 -33.11 -47.42
CA GLY A 509 21.62 -34.42 -46.99
C GLY A 509 21.41 -34.55 -45.48
N PHE A 510 21.78 -33.54 -44.69
CA PHE A 510 21.42 -33.43 -43.28
C PHE A 510 20.10 -32.67 -43.12
N ARG A 511 19.31 -33.06 -42.10
CA ARG A 511 18.15 -32.29 -41.65
C ARG A 511 18.06 -32.33 -40.14
N PRO A 512 17.91 -31.17 -39.48
CA PRO A 512 17.53 -31.13 -38.09
C PRO A 512 16.25 -31.95 -37.88
N ARG A 513 16.18 -32.69 -36.78
CA ARG A 513 15.01 -33.53 -36.49
C ARG A 513 14.74 -33.67 -35.01
N VAL A 514 13.47 -33.87 -34.69
CA VAL A 514 12.99 -34.22 -33.35
C VAL A 514 12.21 -35.52 -33.45
N VAL A 515 12.62 -36.52 -32.67
CA VAL A 515 11.96 -37.83 -32.59
C VAL A 515 11.24 -37.93 -31.25
N LEU A 516 9.95 -38.24 -31.27
CA LEU A 516 9.13 -38.45 -30.08
C LEU A 516 8.72 -39.92 -29.99
N THR A 517 9.08 -40.57 -28.90
CA THR A 517 8.84 -42.01 -28.65
C THR A 517 8.21 -42.20 -27.27
N PRO A 518 7.12 -42.98 -27.10
CA PRO A 518 6.59 -43.34 -25.80
C PRO A 518 7.64 -44.04 -24.92
N LYS A 519 7.74 -43.65 -23.65
CA LYS A 519 8.65 -44.33 -22.72
C LYS A 519 8.00 -45.63 -22.23
N GLY A 520 8.72 -46.75 -22.29
CA GLY A 520 8.22 -48.05 -21.84
C GLY A 520 8.22 -48.20 -20.31
N GLY A 521 7.45 -49.17 -19.79
CA GLY A 521 7.34 -49.45 -18.35
C GLY A 521 6.29 -48.59 -17.64
N GLN A 522 5.35 -48.00 -18.39
CA GLN A 522 4.29 -47.11 -17.88
C GLN A 522 2.89 -47.74 -17.94
N GLY A 523 2.78 -48.99 -18.41
CA GLY A 523 1.48 -49.64 -18.65
C GLY A 523 0.79 -49.10 -19.90
N ASP A 524 -0.54 -49.22 -19.95
CA ASP A 524 -1.35 -48.73 -21.08
C ASP A 524 -1.46 -47.20 -21.01
N GLN A 525 -0.90 -46.52 -22.02
CA GLN A 525 -0.81 -45.06 -22.08
C GLN A 525 -1.33 -44.49 -23.40
N THR A 526 -1.85 -43.27 -23.35
CA THR A 526 -2.20 -42.43 -24.49
C THR A 526 -1.11 -41.37 -24.68
N VAL A 527 -0.54 -41.32 -25.88
CA VAL A 527 0.53 -40.39 -26.25
C VAL A 527 0.06 -39.51 -27.39
N VAL A 528 0.47 -38.23 -27.41
CA VAL A 528 0.24 -37.30 -28.51
C VAL A 528 1.50 -36.71 -29.10
N ALA A 529 1.39 -36.26 -30.36
CA ALA A 529 2.39 -35.42 -31.02
C ALA A 529 1.68 -34.30 -31.78
N SER A 530 2.05 -33.05 -31.54
CA SER A 530 1.45 -31.87 -32.19
C SER A 530 2.39 -31.21 -33.19
N LYS A 531 3.38 -30.44 -32.75
CA LYS A 531 4.35 -29.75 -33.62
C LYS A 531 5.62 -29.36 -32.87
N VAL A 532 6.67 -29.07 -33.62
CA VAL A 532 7.90 -28.42 -33.13
C VAL A 532 8.10 -27.08 -33.81
N LYS A 533 8.60 -26.10 -33.07
CA LYS A 533 8.99 -24.77 -33.56
C LYS A 533 10.49 -24.58 -33.38
N PHE A 534 11.18 -24.20 -34.45
CA PHE A 534 12.58 -23.81 -34.43
C PHE A 534 12.61 -22.29 -34.44
N GLN A 535 12.71 -21.71 -33.24
CA GLN A 535 12.75 -20.27 -33.06
C GLN A 535 14.19 -19.80 -33.21
N LEU A 536 14.48 -19.07 -34.30
CA LEU A 536 15.80 -18.47 -34.48
C LEU A 536 16.08 -17.49 -33.34
N ILE A 537 17.24 -17.68 -32.73
CA ILE A 537 17.83 -16.80 -31.73
C ILE A 537 18.80 -15.86 -32.46
N LYS A 538 19.84 -16.39 -33.10
CA LYS A 538 20.88 -15.59 -33.76
C LYS A 538 21.25 -16.15 -35.11
N ALA A 539 21.16 -15.33 -36.16
CA ALA A 539 21.66 -15.70 -37.48
C ALA A 539 23.20 -15.66 -37.52
N SER A 540 23.84 -16.64 -38.18
CA SER A 540 25.31 -16.69 -38.24
C SER A 540 25.95 -15.56 -39.08
N LYS A 541 25.17 -14.74 -39.83
CA LYS A 541 25.63 -13.53 -40.57
C LYS A 541 24.51 -12.47 -40.78
N GLY A 542 24.80 -11.18 -40.49
CA GLY A 542 24.06 -10.00 -40.99
C GLY A 542 23.31 -9.10 -39.98
N LEU A 543 24.01 -8.49 -39.01
CA LEU A 543 23.44 -7.73 -37.87
C LEU A 543 23.15 -6.22 -38.12
N SER A 544 23.19 -5.71 -39.35
CA SER A 544 22.90 -4.28 -39.61
C SER A 544 21.38 -4.04 -39.56
N GLY A 545 20.87 -3.53 -38.43
CA GLY A 545 19.47 -3.10 -38.26
C GLY A 545 18.69 -3.73 -37.11
N GLU A 546 19.34 -4.40 -36.15
CA GLU A 546 18.70 -5.07 -35.01
C GLU A 546 19.00 -4.35 -33.67
N LEU A 547 18.10 -4.47 -32.70
CA LEU A 547 18.26 -4.06 -31.31
C LEU A 547 17.99 -5.26 -30.39
N ASN A 548 18.33 -5.17 -29.11
CA ASN A 548 17.97 -6.17 -28.10
C ASN A 548 17.95 -5.52 -26.71
N GLY A 549 16.76 -5.11 -26.27
CA GLY A 549 16.48 -4.58 -24.94
C GLY A 549 16.92 -3.13 -24.67
N ILE A 550 17.91 -2.61 -25.42
CA ILE A 550 18.44 -1.25 -25.23
C ILE A 550 18.61 -0.51 -26.56
N TYR A 551 18.34 0.80 -26.56
CA TYR A 551 18.49 1.67 -27.72
C TYR A 551 19.00 3.06 -27.33
N GLU A 552 20.04 3.54 -28.00
CA GLU A 552 20.53 4.91 -27.90
C GLU A 552 20.02 5.78 -29.06
N PHE A 553 19.47 6.94 -28.72
CA PHE A 553 18.94 7.94 -29.62
C PHE A 553 19.63 9.29 -29.43
N ASP A 554 20.06 9.92 -30.52
CA ASP A 554 20.54 11.30 -30.54
C ASP A 554 19.38 12.28 -30.82
N PRO A 555 18.98 13.14 -29.86
CA PRO A 555 17.93 14.15 -30.06
C PRO A 555 18.22 15.18 -31.16
N ALA A 556 19.49 15.38 -31.54
CA ALA A 556 19.87 16.29 -32.62
C ALA A 556 19.66 15.68 -34.01
N SER A 557 19.55 14.35 -34.11
CA SER A 557 19.35 13.67 -35.39
C SER A 557 17.94 13.90 -35.94
N LYS A 558 17.86 14.13 -37.26
CA LYS A 558 16.58 14.33 -37.98
C LYS A 558 16.11 13.10 -38.73
N GLU A 559 16.96 12.08 -38.85
CA GLU A 559 16.68 10.83 -39.56
C GLU A 559 17.18 9.64 -38.74
N LEU A 560 16.56 8.47 -38.94
CA LEU A 560 16.97 7.22 -38.30
C LEU A 560 18.22 6.66 -38.98
N ASP A 561 19.32 6.50 -38.24
CA ASP A 561 20.45 5.69 -38.70
C ASP A 561 20.06 4.21 -38.60
N THR A 562 20.06 3.50 -39.73
CA THR A 562 19.71 2.08 -39.79
C THR A 562 20.87 1.16 -39.42
N ASP A 563 22.08 1.69 -39.24
CA ASP A 563 23.23 0.94 -38.75
C ASP A 563 23.38 1.12 -37.24
N PHE A 564 22.58 0.36 -36.49
CA PHE A 564 22.61 0.41 -35.02
C PHE A 564 23.95 -0.04 -34.42
N THR A 565 24.83 -0.70 -35.18
CA THR A 565 26.13 -1.17 -34.68
C THR A 565 27.13 -0.06 -34.43
N LYS A 566 26.86 1.19 -34.87
CA LYS A 566 27.74 2.34 -34.60
C LYS A 566 27.72 2.79 -33.14
N SER A 567 26.57 2.71 -32.47
CA SER A 567 26.44 3.01 -31.05
C SER A 567 27.01 1.87 -30.20
N ALA A 568 27.87 2.19 -29.24
CA ALA A 568 28.39 1.21 -28.29
C ALA A 568 27.27 0.61 -27.43
N THR A 569 26.36 1.46 -26.96
CA THR A 569 25.14 1.08 -26.24
C THR A 569 24.31 0.04 -27.00
N ASN A 570 24.06 0.27 -28.28
CA ASN A 570 23.31 -0.67 -29.11
C ASN A 570 24.08 -1.99 -29.32
N ARG A 571 25.41 -1.93 -29.51
CA ARG A 571 26.26 -3.14 -29.58
C ARG A 571 26.22 -3.97 -28.31
N ILE A 572 26.11 -3.33 -27.14
CA ILE A 572 25.98 -4.01 -25.85
C ILE A 572 24.70 -4.85 -25.82
N GLY A 573 23.56 -4.28 -26.18
CA GLY A 573 22.30 -5.03 -26.30
C GLY A 573 22.42 -6.23 -27.24
N LEU A 574 23.02 -6.02 -28.41
CA LEU A 574 23.27 -7.08 -29.40
C LEU A 574 24.26 -8.16 -28.92
N GLY A 575 25.05 -7.87 -27.89
CA GLY A 575 25.95 -8.82 -27.23
C GLY A 575 25.27 -9.69 -26.17
N LEU A 576 24.05 -9.34 -25.75
CA LEU A 576 23.24 -10.12 -24.81
C LEU A 576 22.51 -11.26 -25.52
N ASP A 577 22.10 -12.25 -24.74
CA ASP A 577 21.18 -13.30 -25.16
C ASP A 577 19.83 -12.70 -25.57
N ASN A 578 19.10 -13.44 -26.37
CA ASN A 578 17.87 -12.96 -26.98
C ASN A 578 16.78 -12.62 -25.98
N LYS A 579 15.94 -11.64 -26.37
CA LYS A 579 14.83 -11.13 -25.56
C LYS A 579 15.33 -10.50 -24.26
N ALA A 580 16.50 -9.86 -24.31
CA ALA A 580 16.98 -9.06 -23.19
C ALA A 580 15.91 -8.03 -22.83
N SER A 581 15.55 -7.99 -21.55
CA SER A 581 14.60 -7.04 -21.01
C SER A 581 15.31 -6.14 -20.02
N ILE A 582 15.56 -4.88 -20.38
CA ILE A 582 16.20 -3.91 -19.49
C ILE A 582 15.11 -3.17 -18.70
N GLN A 583 15.08 -3.35 -17.38
CA GLN A 583 14.04 -2.78 -16.51
C GLN A 583 14.45 -1.48 -15.85
N ALA A 584 15.74 -1.34 -15.52
CA ALA A 584 16.28 -0.20 -14.81
C ALA A 584 17.58 0.29 -15.48
N LEU A 585 17.66 1.60 -15.69
CA LEU A 585 18.87 2.30 -16.12
C LEU A 585 19.19 3.35 -15.05
N GLU A 586 20.45 3.38 -14.63
CA GLU A 586 20.97 4.37 -13.70
C GLU A 586 22.34 4.86 -14.17
N SER A 587 22.76 6.05 -13.71
CA SER A 587 24.09 6.56 -14.04
C SER A 587 24.78 7.22 -12.86
N TYR A 588 26.10 7.04 -12.81
CA TYR A 588 26.97 7.72 -11.86
C TYR A 588 28.35 7.92 -12.48
N ASP A 589 28.88 9.14 -12.44
CA ASP A 589 30.22 9.51 -12.93
C ASP A 589 30.54 8.97 -14.34
N ASN A 590 29.65 9.21 -15.30
CA ASN A 590 29.75 8.76 -16.70
C ASN A 590 29.70 7.24 -16.92
N VAL A 591 29.37 6.45 -15.89
CA VAL A 591 29.10 5.02 -16.00
C VAL A 591 27.59 4.80 -15.98
N ILE A 592 27.10 4.00 -16.93
CA ILE A 592 25.71 3.58 -17.02
C ILE A 592 25.60 2.17 -16.46
N PHE A 593 24.61 1.98 -15.59
CA PHE A 593 24.22 0.70 -15.02
C PHE A 593 22.92 0.26 -15.67
N ALA A 594 22.85 -1.00 -16.12
CA ALA A 594 21.63 -1.59 -16.67
C ALA A 594 21.29 -2.85 -15.88
N GLY A 595 20.05 -2.93 -15.39
CA GLY A 595 19.49 -4.06 -14.67
C GLY A 595 18.21 -4.54 -15.32
N GLY A 596 17.97 -5.85 -15.30
CA GLY A 596 16.79 -6.45 -15.93
C GLY A 596 16.83 -7.98 -15.93
N ASP A 597 16.13 -8.58 -16.90
CA ASP A 597 16.17 -10.00 -17.21
C ASP A 597 16.93 -10.20 -18.53
N PHE A 598 18.21 -10.51 -18.41
CA PHE A 598 19.10 -10.75 -19.54
C PHE A 598 20.33 -11.53 -19.11
N SER A 599 20.99 -12.17 -20.06
CA SER A 599 22.25 -12.87 -19.82
C SER A 599 23.19 -12.77 -21.02
N SER A 600 24.43 -13.17 -20.84
CA SER A 600 25.35 -13.58 -21.88
C SER A 600 26.26 -14.69 -21.33
N ALA A 601 27.27 -15.13 -22.08
CA ALA A 601 28.21 -16.15 -21.62
C ALA A 601 28.87 -15.83 -20.26
N ASP A 602 29.11 -14.54 -19.97
CA ASP A 602 29.93 -14.08 -18.84
C ASP A 602 29.19 -13.19 -17.82
N LEU A 603 27.90 -12.86 -18.02
CA LEU A 603 27.11 -12.02 -17.10
C LEU A 603 25.62 -12.35 -17.11
N SER A 604 24.93 -12.04 -16.00
CA SER A 604 23.47 -12.15 -15.87
C SER A 604 22.87 -10.99 -15.08
N ASN A 605 21.73 -10.51 -15.57
CA ASN A 605 20.74 -9.61 -14.96
C ASN A 605 21.19 -8.20 -14.58
N ILE A 606 22.50 -7.94 -14.52
CA ILE A 606 23.05 -6.61 -14.27
C ILE A 606 24.41 -6.43 -14.96
N LEU A 607 24.62 -5.27 -15.58
CA LEU A 607 25.87 -4.88 -16.23
C LEU A 607 26.14 -3.38 -16.04
N PHE A 608 27.38 -2.97 -16.30
CA PHE A 608 27.75 -1.56 -16.39
C PHE A 608 28.67 -1.28 -17.56
N TYR A 609 28.64 -0.05 -18.08
CA TYR A 609 29.46 0.37 -19.21
C TYR A 609 29.62 1.89 -19.25
N GLU A 610 30.67 2.35 -19.93
CA GLU A 610 30.83 3.75 -20.34
C GLU A 610 30.22 3.95 -21.74
N PRO A 611 29.77 5.17 -22.10
CA PRO A 611 29.11 5.50 -23.37
C PRO A 611 29.74 4.99 -24.67
N ASP A 612 31.05 4.76 -24.69
CA ASP A 612 31.82 4.21 -25.82
C ASP A 612 32.51 2.86 -25.50
N GLY A 613 32.26 2.32 -24.32
CA GLY A 613 32.89 1.14 -23.76
C GLY A 613 32.21 -0.18 -24.17
N ASN A 614 32.71 -1.26 -23.57
CA ASN A 614 32.07 -2.58 -23.64
C ASN A 614 31.30 -2.86 -22.35
N ALA A 615 30.30 -3.74 -22.44
CA ALA A 615 29.62 -4.25 -21.25
C ALA A 615 30.60 -4.93 -20.31
N THR A 616 30.52 -4.59 -19.03
CA THR A 616 31.31 -5.18 -17.96
C THR A 616 30.39 -5.87 -16.96
N ALA A 617 30.74 -7.10 -16.59
CA ALA A 617 30.02 -7.89 -15.60
C ALA A 617 30.30 -7.37 -14.18
N PHE A 618 29.30 -7.40 -13.32
CA PHE A 618 29.51 -7.28 -11.88
C PHE A 618 30.24 -8.53 -11.34
N PRO A 619 30.94 -8.41 -10.19
CA PRO A 619 31.51 -9.57 -9.49
C PRO A 619 30.48 -10.70 -9.30
N GLY A 620 30.93 -11.96 -9.41
CA GLY A 620 30.07 -13.14 -9.34
C GLY A 620 29.18 -13.34 -10.57
N LYS A 621 29.55 -12.74 -11.72
CA LYS A 621 28.79 -12.70 -12.99
C LYS A 621 27.44 -11.99 -12.90
N GLY A 622 27.29 -11.06 -11.94
CA GLY A 622 26.03 -10.38 -11.70
C GLY A 622 25.13 -11.15 -10.73
N LEU A 623 23.82 -11.06 -10.94
CA LEU A 623 22.81 -11.54 -9.99
C LEU A 623 22.05 -12.74 -10.54
N ASN A 624 21.60 -13.64 -9.67
CA ASN A 624 21.01 -14.93 -10.07
C ASN A 624 19.55 -14.85 -10.58
N SER A 625 18.92 -13.67 -10.56
CA SER A 625 17.57 -13.42 -11.08
C SER A 625 17.39 -11.95 -11.46
N GLU A 626 16.22 -11.61 -12.01
CA GLU A 626 15.88 -10.31 -12.57
C GLU A 626 16.10 -9.15 -11.58
N VAL A 627 16.65 -8.05 -12.08
CA VAL A 627 16.74 -6.75 -11.40
C VAL A 627 15.59 -5.87 -11.88
N SER A 628 14.78 -5.38 -10.95
CA SER A 628 13.60 -4.55 -11.24
C SER A 628 13.88 -3.06 -11.15
N SER A 629 14.76 -2.65 -10.21
CA SER A 629 14.97 -1.24 -9.89
C SER A 629 16.36 -1.01 -9.30
N MET A 630 16.89 0.19 -9.51
CA MET A 630 18.21 0.60 -9.04
C MET A 630 18.18 2.07 -8.62
N SER A 631 19.01 2.44 -7.64
CA SER A 631 19.22 3.85 -7.26
C SER A 631 20.63 4.02 -6.71
N VAL A 632 21.32 5.08 -7.14
CA VAL A 632 22.64 5.43 -6.59
C VAL A 632 22.49 6.46 -5.46
N VAL A 633 23.10 6.18 -4.30
CA VAL A 633 23.18 7.09 -3.14
C VAL A 633 24.59 7.05 -2.59
N ASP A 634 25.26 8.21 -2.47
CA ASP A 634 26.61 8.34 -1.89
C ASP A 634 27.63 7.30 -2.39
N LYS A 635 27.71 7.12 -3.72
CA LYS A 635 28.56 6.13 -4.42
C LYS A 635 28.24 4.65 -4.13
N VAL A 636 27.06 4.37 -3.61
CA VAL A 636 26.55 3.01 -3.44
C VAL A 636 25.38 2.83 -4.40
N LEU A 637 25.47 1.81 -5.26
CA LEU A 637 24.36 1.39 -6.11
C LEU A 637 23.50 0.41 -5.32
N TYR A 638 22.29 0.82 -4.98
CA TYR A 638 21.28 -0.05 -4.38
C TYR A 638 20.48 -0.72 -5.47
N VAL A 639 20.34 -2.04 -5.41
CA VAL A 639 19.73 -2.87 -6.46
C VAL A 639 18.63 -3.71 -5.85
N GLY A 640 17.42 -3.63 -6.41
CA GLY A 640 16.26 -4.41 -5.98
C GLY A 640 15.72 -5.30 -7.09
N GLY A 641 15.25 -6.50 -6.74
CA GLY A 641 14.73 -7.46 -7.72
C GLY A 641 14.28 -8.78 -7.11
N ASN A 642 14.27 -9.83 -7.94
CA ASN A 642 13.89 -11.19 -7.53
C ASN A 642 15.09 -12.09 -7.19
N PHE A 643 16.31 -11.55 -7.22
CA PHE A 643 17.53 -12.28 -6.92
C PHE A 643 17.67 -12.60 -5.44
N THR A 644 18.48 -13.60 -5.12
CA THR A 644 18.80 -14.02 -3.74
C THR A 644 20.30 -14.15 -3.49
N ASP A 645 21.12 -14.20 -4.55
CA ASP A 645 22.58 -14.30 -4.50
C ASP A 645 23.16 -13.83 -5.86
N THR A 646 24.47 -13.83 -5.98
CA THR A 646 25.22 -13.77 -7.23
C THR A 646 25.13 -15.08 -8.02
N VAL A 647 25.46 -15.08 -9.31
CA VAL A 647 25.38 -16.28 -10.16
C VAL A 647 26.37 -17.36 -9.74
N ASP A 648 27.63 -16.97 -9.50
CA ASP A 648 28.68 -17.90 -9.07
C ASP A 648 28.53 -18.33 -7.58
N GLY A 649 27.65 -17.64 -6.84
CA GLY A 649 27.40 -17.85 -5.42
C GLY A 649 28.54 -17.37 -4.52
N GLY A 650 28.22 -17.11 -3.25
CA GLY A 650 29.22 -16.80 -2.22
C GLY A 650 29.01 -15.46 -1.52
N ASP A 651 28.21 -14.57 -2.09
CA ASP A 651 27.79 -13.31 -1.48
C ASP A 651 26.43 -13.51 -0.78
N LYS A 652 26.49 -14.05 0.44
CA LYS A 652 25.28 -14.35 1.23
C LYS A 652 24.57 -13.07 1.68
N GLY A 653 23.24 -13.11 1.69
CA GLY A 653 22.38 -12.07 2.28
C GLY A 653 21.84 -11.03 1.30
N LEU A 654 22.01 -11.23 -0.01
CA LEU A 654 21.46 -10.38 -1.07
C LEU A 654 19.97 -10.65 -1.34
N ASN A 655 19.18 -11.01 -0.32
CA ASN A 655 17.79 -11.45 -0.49
C ASN A 655 16.92 -10.28 -0.99
N HIS A 656 16.68 -10.25 -2.31
CA HIS A 656 15.87 -9.30 -3.07
C HIS A 656 16.35 -7.83 -3.06
N ILE A 657 17.35 -7.49 -2.24
CA ILE A 657 17.95 -6.16 -2.15
C ILE A 657 19.46 -6.29 -1.89
N ALA A 658 20.28 -5.51 -2.61
CA ALA A 658 21.72 -5.50 -2.49
C ALA A 658 22.29 -4.07 -2.56
N ALA A 659 23.44 -3.85 -1.93
CA ALA A 659 24.21 -2.62 -2.06
C ALA A 659 25.56 -2.94 -2.69
N PHE A 660 25.95 -2.17 -3.69
CA PHE A 660 27.22 -2.31 -4.38
C PHE A 660 28.09 -1.06 -4.18
N SER A 661 29.25 -1.23 -3.56
CA SER A 661 30.23 -0.14 -3.39
C SER A 661 30.91 0.13 -4.73
N LEU A 662 30.72 1.33 -5.28
CA LEU A 662 31.37 1.75 -6.52
C LEU A 662 32.87 2.00 -6.35
N ASP A 663 33.32 2.33 -5.13
CA ASP A 663 34.74 2.52 -4.82
C ASP A 663 35.47 1.17 -4.63
N ASP A 664 34.83 0.18 -3.98
CA ASP A 664 35.44 -1.13 -3.66
C ASP A 664 35.13 -2.23 -4.69
N ASN A 665 34.23 -1.96 -5.64
CA ASN A 665 33.72 -2.91 -6.63
C ASN A 665 33.22 -4.22 -5.98
N LYS A 666 32.39 -4.09 -4.94
CA LYS A 666 31.99 -5.22 -4.07
C LYS A 666 30.52 -5.15 -3.65
N TRP A 667 29.87 -6.31 -3.66
CA TRP A 667 28.53 -6.53 -3.10
C TRP A 667 28.53 -6.52 -1.57
N SER A 668 27.43 -6.01 -1.01
CA SER A 668 27.14 -6.02 0.42
C SER A 668 25.63 -6.21 0.64
N ALA A 669 25.30 -7.00 1.66
CA ALA A 669 23.92 -7.21 2.07
C ALA A 669 23.38 -6.00 2.83
N LEU A 670 22.08 -5.71 2.65
CA LEU A 670 21.36 -4.75 3.51
C LEU A 670 20.74 -5.51 4.69
N GLY A 671 21.55 -5.70 5.73
CA GLY A 671 21.17 -6.55 6.85
C GLY A 671 20.92 -7.98 6.38
N GLY A 672 19.70 -8.48 6.59
CA GLY A 672 19.26 -9.80 6.09
C GLY A 672 18.57 -9.78 4.72
N GLY A 673 18.27 -8.60 4.18
CA GLY A 673 17.35 -8.40 3.05
C GLY A 673 15.87 -8.53 3.45
N VAL A 674 15.02 -8.81 2.47
CA VAL A 674 13.57 -8.97 2.64
C VAL A 674 13.11 -10.36 2.19
N ASN A 675 11.88 -10.77 2.52
CA ASN A 675 11.38 -12.12 2.25
C ASN A 675 10.61 -12.28 0.93
N GLY A 676 10.57 -11.25 0.09
CA GLY A 676 9.91 -11.29 -1.22
C GLY A 676 10.48 -10.23 -2.19
N PRO A 677 10.12 -10.29 -3.48
CA PRO A 677 10.75 -9.50 -4.52
C PRO A 677 10.58 -8.00 -4.32
N VAL A 678 11.67 -7.25 -4.57
CA VAL A 678 11.64 -5.78 -4.57
C VAL A 678 11.31 -5.29 -5.98
N SER A 679 10.33 -4.40 -6.08
CA SER A 679 9.91 -3.78 -7.35
C SER A 679 10.38 -2.35 -7.51
N GLN A 680 10.71 -1.65 -6.42
CA GLN A 680 11.20 -0.28 -6.47
C GLN A 680 12.23 0.05 -5.39
N VAL A 681 13.29 0.75 -5.78
CA VAL A 681 14.33 1.30 -4.90
C VAL A 681 14.49 2.78 -5.23
N VAL A 682 14.35 3.67 -4.25
CA VAL A 682 14.41 5.11 -4.48
C VAL A 682 15.20 5.82 -3.39
N SER A 683 16.07 6.75 -3.78
CA SER A 683 16.65 7.72 -2.84
C SER A 683 15.60 8.73 -2.39
N LEU A 684 15.45 8.92 -1.08
CA LEU A 684 14.52 9.88 -0.51
C LEU A 684 15.14 10.67 0.65
N SER A 685 14.61 11.86 0.91
CA SER A 685 14.93 12.63 2.13
C SER A 685 13.63 12.98 2.81
N LEU A 686 13.42 12.42 3.99
CA LEU A 686 12.25 12.65 4.84
C LEU A 686 12.74 12.83 6.27
N ASN A 687 12.09 13.72 7.01
CA ASN A 687 12.20 13.70 8.46
C ASN A 687 11.57 12.38 8.92
N VAL A 688 12.34 11.43 9.45
CA VAL A 688 11.86 10.10 9.87
C VAL A 688 12.03 9.83 11.36
N SER A 689 12.90 10.60 12.01
CA SER A 689 13.26 10.50 13.42
C SER A 689 13.96 11.78 13.86
N SER A 690 13.85 12.13 15.15
CA SER A 690 14.58 13.28 15.72
C SER A 690 16.10 13.09 15.77
N LYS A 691 16.60 11.86 15.56
CA LYS A 691 18.03 11.54 15.55
C LYS A 691 18.66 11.55 14.15
N ILE A 692 17.83 11.43 13.12
CA ILE A 692 18.26 11.37 11.73
C ILE A 692 18.08 12.77 11.16
N ASP A 693 19.15 13.32 10.60
CA ASP A 693 19.10 14.63 9.94
C ASP A 693 18.13 14.56 8.76
N ASP A 694 17.23 15.51 8.62
CA ASP A 694 16.22 15.53 7.55
C ASP A 694 16.86 15.73 6.16
N THR A 695 18.13 16.11 6.12
CA THR A 695 18.95 16.21 4.92
C THR A 695 19.70 14.92 4.57
N GLU A 696 19.74 13.93 5.47
CA GLU A 696 20.38 12.63 5.20
C GLU A 696 19.66 11.90 4.06
N PRO A 697 20.39 11.35 3.07
CA PRO A 697 19.77 10.51 2.05
C PRO A 697 19.42 9.15 2.63
N LEU A 698 18.15 8.81 2.52
CA LEU A 698 17.58 7.52 2.88
C LEU A 698 17.33 6.70 1.61
N VAL A 699 17.23 5.38 1.75
CA VAL A 699 16.84 4.50 0.65
C VAL A 699 15.49 3.88 0.97
N GLY A 700 14.46 4.21 0.19
CA GLY A 700 13.15 3.59 0.27
C GLY A 700 13.07 2.35 -0.63
N ILE A 701 12.58 1.25 -0.08
CA ILE A 701 12.45 -0.04 -0.76
C ILE A 701 10.98 -0.43 -0.75
N SER A 702 10.41 -0.71 -1.92
CA SER A 702 9.05 -1.22 -2.06
C SER A 702 8.98 -2.51 -2.90
N GLY A 703 8.05 -3.40 -2.54
CA GLY A 703 7.95 -4.71 -3.16
C GLY A 703 6.90 -5.61 -2.52
N ASP A 704 6.84 -6.85 -3.00
CA ASP A 704 5.91 -7.87 -2.51
C ASP A 704 6.54 -8.64 -1.33
N PHE A 705 6.85 -7.91 -0.26
CA PHE A 705 7.40 -8.47 0.98
C PHE A 705 6.58 -8.02 2.19
N ASP A 706 6.52 -8.87 3.21
CA ASP A 706 5.84 -8.58 4.48
C ASP A 706 6.80 -8.57 5.69
N LYS A 707 8.08 -8.93 5.48
CA LYS A 707 9.09 -9.05 6.53
C LYS A 707 10.50 -8.63 6.08
N LEU A 708 11.16 -7.94 7.00
CA LEU A 708 12.61 -7.76 7.03
C LEU A 708 13.25 -9.00 7.67
N LEU A 709 14.25 -9.55 7.00
CA LEU A 709 14.94 -10.74 7.50
C LEU A 709 15.89 -10.39 8.64
N SER A 710 16.02 -11.31 9.61
CA SER A 710 16.89 -11.14 10.78
C SER A 710 18.36 -11.05 10.38
N PHE A 711 19.13 -10.21 11.06
CA PHE A 711 20.58 -10.13 10.91
C PHE A 711 21.25 -9.58 12.17
N ASP A 712 22.51 -9.97 12.40
CA ASP A 712 23.26 -9.63 13.61
C ASP A 712 22.46 -9.86 14.91
N LYS A 713 22.12 -8.77 15.63
CA LYS A 713 21.29 -8.78 16.85
C LYS A 713 19.86 -8.31 16.60
N ASN A 714 19.49 -8.03 15.36
CA ASN A 714 18.15 -7.59 14.99
C ASN A 714 17.29 -8.81 14.60
N PRO A 715 16.18 -9.07 15.30
CA PRO A 715 15.24 -10.12 14.91
C PRO A 715 14.53 -9.74 13.60
N SER A 716 13.80 -10.69 13.01
CA SER A 716 12.94 -10.39 11.86
C SER A 716 11.84 -9.41 12.29
N THR A 717 11.58 -8.40 11.47
CA THR A 717 10.64 -7.30 11.75
C THR A 717 9.60 -7.23 10.64
N ASN A 718 8.33 -7.02 10.97
CA ASN A 718 7.27 -6.88 9.98
C ASN A 718 7.44 -5.57 9.18
N ALA A 719 7.18 -5.61 7.88
CA ALA A 719 7.16 -4.45 6.99
C ALA A 719 6.12 -4.66 5.90
N SER A 720 5.12 -3.78 5.77
CA SER A 720 4.02 -3.95 4.82
C SER A 720 4.35 -3.39 3.45
N GLY A 721 5.22 -4.08 2.68
CA GLY A 721 5.57 -3.73 1.31
C GLY A 721 6.42 -2.48 1.12
N PHE A 722 6.79 -1.79 2.21
CA PHE A 722 7.69 -0.65 2.21
C PHE A 722 8.63 -0.68 3.42
N ALA A 723 9.90 -0.42 3.18
CA ALA A 723 10.94 -0.33 4.19
C ALA A 723 11.90 0.81 3.86
N ILE A 724 12.58 1.36 4.88
CA ILE A 724 13.57 2.42 4.70
C ILE A 724 14.89 1.92 5.25
N TRP A 725 15.93 1.90 4.41
CA TRP A 725 17.30 1.68 4.84
C TRP A 725 17.95 3.01 5.19
N VAL A 726 18.61 3.07 6.34
CA VAL A 726 19.34 4.24 6.85
C VAL A 726 20.84 3.97 6.68
N PRO A 727 21.50 4.56 5.67
CA PRO A 727 22.90 4.26 5.37
C PRO A 727 23.86 4.55 6.53
N SER A 728 23.67 5.66 7.25
CA SER A 728 24.51 6.03 8.39
C SER A 728 24.51 5.00 9.52
N GLU A 729 23.33 4.41 9.78
CA GLU A 729 23.11 3.39 10.81
C GLU A 729 23.40 1.97 10.33
N LYS A 730 23.57 1.77 9.01
CA LYS A 730 23.67 0.44 8.37
C LYS A 730 22.57 -0.50 8.83
N ASN A 731 21.35 0.01 8.93
CA ASN A 731 20.21 -0.72 9.45
C ASN A 731 18.90 -0.21 8.82
N TRP A 732 17.85 -1.02 8.93
CA TRP A 732 16.50 -0.60 8.59
C TRP A 732 15.99 0.38 9.63
N LEU A 733 15.30 1.45 9.19
CA LEU A 733 14.61 2.39 10.07
C LEU A 733 13.76 1.60 11.07
N GLN A 734 12.96 0.64 10.59
CA GLN A 734 12.09 -0.24 11.38
C GLN A 734 12.81 -0.98 12.55
N ASN A 735 14.12 -1.15 12.48
CA ASN A 735 14.92 -1.78 13.53
C ASN A 735 15.55 -0.80 14.52
N LEU A 736 15.62 0.49 14.20
CA LEU A 736 16.12 1.51 15.11
C LEU A 736 15.13 1.60 16.29
N GLY A 737 15.58 1.29 17.49
CA GLY A 737 14.71 1.09 18.67
C GLY A 737 14.16 2.37 19.29
N ASP A 738 14.16 3.46 18.54
CA ASP A 738 13.89 4.83 18.99
C ASP A 738 12.52 5.34 18.50
N SER A 739 12.10 6.48 19.05
CA SER A 739 10.92 7.27 18.62
C SER A 739 11.04 7.70 17.16
N GLN A 740 10.61 6.84 16.25
CA GLN A 740 10.64 7.06 14.81
C GLN A 740 9.24 6.98 14.21
N MET A 741 9.08 7.56 13.02
CA MET A 741 7.85 7.44 12.28
C MET A 741 7.70 6.06 11.64
N THR A 742 6.47 5.57 11.61
CA THR A 742 6.11 4.36 10.88
C THR A 742 5.57 4.72 9.51
N PHE A 743 5.98 3.92 8.52
CA PHE A 743 5.51 4.01 7.15
C PHE A 743 5.07 2.63 6.69
N GLY A 744 4.08 2.59 5.80
CA GLY A 744 3.63 1.36 5.15
C GLY A 744 3.02 1.67 3.79
N GLY A 745 2.80 0.63 2.98
CA GLY A 745 2.25 0.76 1.63
C GLY A 745 3.30 0.51 0.55
N HIS A 746 3.13 1.14 -0.60
CA HIS A 746 4.01 0.97 -1.75
C HIS A 746 4.42 2.34 -2.32
N LEU A 747 5.73 2.59 -2.36
CA LEU A 747 6.37 3.75 -2.94
C LEU A 747 6.69 3.47 -4.40
N SER A 748 6.18 4.30 -5.31
CA SER A 748 6.43 4.18 -6.75
C SER A 748 7.43 5.20 -7.27
N ALA A 749 7.48 6.42 -6.73
CA ALA A 749 8.51 7.40 -7.08
C ALA A 749 8.73 8.43 -5.97
N PHE A 750 9.91 9.03 -5.94
CA PHE A 750 10.23 10.19 -5.11
C PHE A 750 11.00 11.22 -5.95
N ILE A 751 10.63 12.49 -5.85
CA ILE A 751 11.38 13.60 -6.47
C ILE A 751 11.38 14.82 -5.56
N LYS A 752 12.40 15.67 -5.71
CA LYS A 752 12.38 17.03 -5.17
C LYS A 752 12.04 18.02 -6.28
N ALA A 753 10.91 18.72 -6.14
CA ALA A 753 10.49 19.80 -7.03
C ALA A 753 10.73 21.14 -6.33
N GLY A 754 11.90 21.75 -6.57
CA GLY A 754 12.38 22.86 -5.75
C GLY A 754 12.66 22.39 -4.32
N ASN A 755 12.04 23.05 -3.33
CA ASN A 755 12.13 22.65 -1.92
C ASN A 755 11.07 21.61 -1.50
N LEU A 756 10.15 21.25 -2.40
CA LEU A 756 9.04 20.35 -2.07
C LEU A 756 9.42 18.90 -2.39
N SER A 757 9.40 18.05 -1.37
CA SER A 757 9.50 16.60 -1.55
C SER A 757 8.15 16.05 -2.01
N ILE A 758 8.16 15.34 -3.13
CA ILE A 758 6.99 14.67 -3.70
C ILE A 758 7.19 13.17 -3.60
N ILE A 759 6.19 12.49 -3.04
CA ILE A 759 6.10 11.05 -2.97
C ILE A 759 4.96 10.60 -3.88
N ALA A 760 5.15 9.56 -4.68
CA ALA A 760 4.09 8.93 -5.46
C ALA A 760 3.92 7.47 -5.01
N GLY A 761 2.68 7.06 -4.80
CA GLY A 761 2.34 5.70 -4.37
C GLY A 761 1.15 5.68 -3.42
N ASN A 762 1.00 4.60 -2.66
CA ASN A 762 0.01 4.48 -1.58
C ASN A 762 0.71 4.38 -0.22
N VAL A 763 1.74 5.20 -0.02
CA VAL A 763 2.51 5.26 1.24
C VAL A 763 1.67 5.99 2.29
N GLY A 764 1.42 5.33 3.42
CA GLY A 764 0.83 5.95 4.62
C GLY A 764 1.89 6.22 5.67
N SER A 765 1.75 7.33 6.41
CA SER A 765 2.51 7.59 7.64
C SER A 765 1.61 7.33 8.86
N GLY A 766 2.00 6.39 9.72
CA GLY A 766 1.25 6.06 10.93
C GLY A 766 1.53 7.00 12.11
N GLY A 767 2.52 7.89 11.97
CA GLY A 767 3.03 8.73 13.05
C GLY A 767 4.12 8.02 13.86
N LEU A 768 4.28 8.44 15.10
CA LEU A 768 5.26 7.89 16.05
C LEU A 768 4.96 6.42 16.36
N GLY A 769 5.93 5.54 16.18
CA GLY A 769 5.78 4.11 16.50
C GLY A 769 5.54 3.88 18.00
N ALA A 770 4.34 3.41 18.35
CA ALA A 770 3.92 3.13 19.72
C ALA A 770 3.03 1.87 19.74
N ALA A 771 3.40 0.88 20.53
CA ALA A 771 2.70 -0.40 20.63
C ALA A 771 1.63 -0.35 21.72
N GLY A 772 0.47 0.23 21.38
CA GLY A 772 -0.72 0.25 22.23
C GLY A 772 -0.66 1.16 23.45
N ALA A 773 0.45 1.84 23.74
CA ALA A 773 0.57 2.76 24.88
C ALA A 773 1.51 3.94 24.60
N VAL A 774 1.03 5.16 24.89
CA VAL A 774 1.74 6.43 24.65
C VAL A 774 1.51 7.40 25.81
N ALA A 775 2.55 8.10 26.26
CA ALA A 775 2.46 9.19 27.20
C ALA A 775 2.19 10.52 26.48
N LEU A 776 1.37 11.37 27.08
CA LEU A 776 1.07 12.72 26.60
C LEU A 776 1.74 13.74 27.52
N HIS A 777 2.56 14.61 26.94
CA HIS A 777 3.29 15.65 27.66
C HIS A 777 2.85 17.04 27.21
N ASP A 778 2.81 17.97 28.17
CA ASP A 778 2.49 19.39 27.99
C ASP A 778 3.56 20.22 28.71
N HIS A 779 4.67 20.45 28.00
CA HIS A 779 5.74 21.36 28.46
C HIS A 779 5.57 22.72 27.76
N ASP A 780 6.20 22.89 26.60
CA ASP A 780 6.04 24.08 25.74
C ASP A 780 5.03 23.88 24.61
N LYS A 781 4.94 22.63 24.12
CA LYS A 781 3.96 22.12 23.15
C LYS A 781 3.58 20.69 23.54
N LEU A 782 2.41 20.26 23.11
CA LEU A 782 1.93 18.90 23.24
C LEU A 782 2.82 17.95 22.43
N SER A 783 3.25 16.87 23.09
CA SER A 783 4.07 15.86 22.47
C SER A 783 3.71 14.47 22.98
N LEU A 784 3.97 13.46 22.15
CA LEU A 784 3.74 12.05 22.44
C LEU A 784 5.06 11.31 22.66
N GLU A 785 5.11 10.42 23.64
CA GLU A 785 6.27 9.56 23.92
C GLU A 785 5.81 8.09 24.05
N PRO A 786 6.39 7.14 23.29
CA PRO A 786 5.92 5.76 23.32
C PRO A 786 6.34 5.08 24.64
N LEU A 787 5.37 4.51 25.36
CA LEU A 787 5.67 3.70 26.55
C LEU A 787 6.12 2.28 26.16
N LEU A 788 5.58 1.77 25.06
CA LEU A 788 6.00 0.53 24.41
C LEU A 788 6.28 0.83 22.95
N THR A 789 7.42 0.38 22.42
CA THR A 789 7.77 0.54 20.99
C THR A 789 7.36 -0.71 20.20
N PRO A 790 7.00 -0.61 18.91
CA PRO A 790 6.64 -1.77 18.07
C PRO A 790 7.73 -2.86 17.96
N LYS A 791 9.01 -2.50 18.09
CA LYS A 791 10.12 -3.47 18.20
C LYS A 791 10.06 -4.31 19.48
N LYS A 792 9.52 -3.71 20.54
CA LYS A 792 9.47 -4.28 21.89
C LYS A 792 8.11 -4.86 22.21
N ALA A 793 7.04 -4.58 21.47
CA ALA A 793 5.71 -5.11 21.80
C ALA A 793 4.78 -5.20 20.58
N SER A 794 3.87 -6.17 20.62
CA SER A 794 2.78 -6.35 19.66
C SER A 794 1.50 -6.77 20.39
N GLY A 795 0.35 -6.33 19.88
CA GLY A 795 -0.96 -6.57 20.50
C GLY A 795 -1.58 -5.29 21.05
N GLN A 796 -2.49 -5.45 22.01
CA GLN A 796 -3.39 -4.39 22.47
C GLN A 796 -3.21 -4.12 23.96
N THR A 797 -3.11 -2.84 24.33
CA THR A 797 -3.14 -2.41 25.73
C THR A 797 -4.51 -1.82 26.04
N TYR A 798 -5.14 -2.29 27.11
CA TYR A 798 -6.49 -1.87 27.49
C TYR A 798 -6.47 -0.96 28.72
N ALA A 799 -5.59 -1.23 29.69
CA ALA A 799 -5.54 -0.51 30.95
C ALA A 799 -4.13 -0.13 31.38
N GLY A 800 -4.03 0.91 32.20
CA GLY A 800 -2.78 1.38 32.77
C GLY A 800 -2.96 1.98 34.16
N VAL A 801 -1.91 1.94 34.97
CA VAL A 801 -1.87 2.61 36.28
C VAL A 801 -0.45 3.07 36.61
N TYR A 802 -0.33 4.27 37.18
CA TYR A 802 0.91 4.76 37.78
C TYR A 802 0.95 4.42 39.28
N ASP A 803 2.08 3.90 39.76
CA ASP A 803 2.31 3.66 41.19
C ASP A 803 3.55 4.39 41.70
N LYS A 804 3.30 5.34 42.61
CA LYS A 804 4.34 6.06 43.40
C LYS A 804 4.36 5.68 44.87
N SER A 805 3.56 4.70 45.28
CA SER A 805 3.49 4.24 46.67
C SER A 805 4.83 3.68 47.12
N GLY A 806 5.20 3.90 48.39
CA GLY A 806 6.50 3.46 48.91
C GLY A 806 7.72 4.10 48.20
N GLY A 807 7.51 5.22 47.50
CA GLY A 807 8.56 5.88 46.71
C GLY A 807 8.89 5.19 45.40
N ARG A 808 8.06 4.25 44.92
CA ARG A 808 8.21 3.60 43.60
C ARG A 808 7.96 4.60 42.45
N ASN A 809 8.32 4.22 41.23
CA ASN A 809 8.02 4.98 40.02
C ASN A 809 7.66 3.98 38.91
N LEU A 810 6.52 3.30 39.08
CA LEU A 810 6.10 2.24 38.18
C LEU A 810 4.98 2.75 37.26
N THR A 811 5.10 2.43 35.97
CA THR A 811 3.99 2.47 35.03
C THR A 811 3.62 1.02 34.71
N ILE A 812 2.41 0.61 35.07
CA ILE A 812 1.95 -0.78 34.88
C ILE A 812 0.90 -0.76 33.78
N LEU A 813 1.13 -1.53 32.72
CA LEU A 813 0.26 -1.65 31.55
C LEU A 813 -0.33 -3.05 31.49
N GLY A 814 -1.63 -3.14 31.17
CA GLY A 814 -2.39 -4.38 31.11
C GLY A 814 -3.16 -4.49 29.80
N GLY A 815 -3.16 -5.68 29.20
CA GLY A 815 -3.91 -5.95 27.99
C GLY A 815 -3.72 -7.37 27.47
N ARG A 816 -3.74 -7.50 26.15
CA ARG A 816 -3.41 -8.72 25.41
C ARG A 816 -2.31 -8.39 24.42
N PHE A 817 -1.09 -8.47 24.90
CA PHE A 817 0.10 -8.14 24.12
C PHE A 817 1.27 -9.04 24.55
N THR A 818 2.26 -9.12 23.69
CA THR A 818 3.56 -9.71 23.96
C THR A 818 4.61 -8.62 23.79
N ALA A 819 5.54 -8.55 24.73
CA ALA A 819 6.62 -7.58 24.76
C ALA A 819 7.98 -8.21 25.14
N ASN A 820 9.08 -7.51 24.87
CA ASN A 820 10.43 -7.92 25.25
C ASN A 820 10.85 -7.19 26.53
N GLY A 821 11.14 -7.96 27.58
CA GLY A 821 11.70 -7.47 28.83
C GLY A 821 13.15 -6.99 28.67
N SER A 822 13.60 -6.14 29.59
CA SER A 822 14.97 -5.59 29.55
C SER A 822 16.06 -6.65 29.75
N ASP A 823 15.72 -7.81 30.30
CA ASP A 823 16.58 -8.98 30.46
C ASP A 823 16.50 -9.98 29.28
N GLY A 824 15.73 -9.66 28.23
CA GLY A 824 15.47 -10.52 27.08
C GLY A 824 14.36 -11.55 27.28
N SER A 825 13.68 -11.54 28.43
CA SER A 825 12.50 -12.37 28.66
C SER A 825 11.28 -11.92 27.86
N THR A 826 10.36 -12.83 27.58
CA THR A 826 9.05 -12.49 27.01
C THR A 826 8.12 -12.01 28.12
N VAL A 827 7.55 -10.83 27.94
CA VAL A 827 6.56 -10.20 28.81
C VAL A 827 5.19 -10.34 28.17
N GLU A 828 4.23 -10.96 28.84
CA GLU A 828 2.90 -11.21 28.28
C GLU A 828 1.84 -10.59 29.17
N ASN A 829 0.85 -9.95 28.54
CA ASN A 829 -0.39 -9.41 29.12
C ASN A 829 -0.25 -8.27 30.15
N ILE A 830 0.77 -8.27 31.02
CA ILE A 830 1.11 -7.19 31.96
C ILE A 830 2.59 -6.84 31.86
N ALA A 831 2.87 -5.55 31.61
CA ALA A 831 4.21 -4.97 31.61
C ALA A 831 4.35 -3.99 32.77
N VAL A 832 5.44 -4.13 33.53
CA VAL A 832 5.83 -3.23 34.61
C VAL A 832 7.05 -2.46 34.15
N LEU A 833 6.88 -1.16 33.90
CA LEU A 833 7.93 -0.23 33.51
C LEU A 833 8.43 0.49 34.77
N ASP A 834 9.69 0.28 35.14
CA ASP A 834 10.32 0.93 36.28
C ASP A 834 11.11 2.16 35.81
N GLY A 835 10.52 3.35 35.99
CA GLY A 835 11.12 4.61 35.57
C GLY A 835 12.34 5.03 36.39
N LYS A 836 12.70 4.35 37.50
CA LYS A 836 13.96 4.61 38.21
C LYS A 836 15.14 3.88 37.59
N HIS A 837 14.91 2.68 37.08
CA HIS A 837 15.95 1.79 36.56
C HIS A 837 15.92 1.67 35.03
N ASP A 838 14.90 2.25 34.38
CA ASP A 838 14.64 2.15 32.94
C ASP A 838 14.51 0.68 32.48
N THR A 839 13.74 -0.10 33.23
CA THR A 839 13.56 -1.55 32.98
C THR A 839 12.11 -1.92 32.74
N ILE A 840 11.88 -2.83 31.79
CA ILE A 840 10.59 -3.46 31.52
C ILE A 840 10.64 -4.91 32.02
N THR A 841 9.68 -5.29 32.86
CA THR A 841 9.55 -6.65 33.40
C THR A 841 8.11 -7.14 33.33
N GLY A 842 7.91 -8.46 33.19
CA GLY A 842 6.60 -9.10 33.30
C GLY A 842 6.36 -9.69 34.69
N LEU A 843 5.18 -10.29 34.90
CA LEU A 843 4.82 -10.93 36.17
C LEU A 843 5.39 -12.36 36.33
N GLY A 844 5.94 -12.95 35.26
CA GLY A 844 6.35 -14.35 35.18
C GLY A 844 5.29 -15.25 34.55
N GLY A 845 5.47 -16.57 34.62
CA GLY A 845 4.57 -17.55 34.02
C GLY A 845 3.38 -17.96 34.90
N GLY A 846 2.41 -18.66 34.31
CA GLY A 846 1.24 -19.21 34.99
C GLY A 846 -0.10 -18.57 34.60
N ILE A 847 -0.07 -17.55 33.74
CA ILE A 847 -1.24 -16.95 33.10
C ILE A 847 -1.26 -17.37 31.64
N ASP A 848 -2.43 -17.69 31.10
CA ASP A 848 -2.57 -18.07 29.70
C ASP A 848 -2.37 -16.86 28.81
N THR A 849 -1.62 -17.02 27.72
CA THR A 849 -1.25 -15.93 26.79
C THR A 849 -2.45 -15.26 26.13
N ASN A 850 -3.59 -15.98 26.01
CA ASN A 850 -4.85 -15.46 25.48
C ASN A 850 -5.62 -14.58 26.47
N SER A 851 -5.16 -14.45 27.72
CA SER A 851 -5.77 -13.57 28.73
C SER A 851 -5.75 -12.11 28.28
N THR A 852 -6.76 -11.35 28.68
CA THR A 852 -6.85 -9.91 28.41
C THR A 852 -7.11 -9.17 29.71
N PHE A 853 -6.17 -8.35 30.17
CA PHE A 853 -6.36 -7.49 31.34
C PHE A 853 -7.02 -6.17 30.94
N MET A 854 -8.09 -5.82 31.64
CA MET A 854 -8.95 -4.65 31.35
C MET A 854 -9.05 -3.68 32.53
N ALA A 855 -8.68 -4.10 33.74
CA ALA A 855 -8.72 -3.28 34.94
C ALA A 855 -7.47 -3.47 35.78
N LEU A 856 -6.81 -2.38 36.17
CA LEU A 856 -5.66 -2.39 37.06
C LEU A 856 -5.90 -1.46 38.24
N THR A 857 -5.56 -1.91 39.44
CA THR A 857 -5.60 -1.07 40.64
C THR A 857 -4.45 -1.46 41.57
N VAL A 858 -3.70 -0.46 42.01
CA VAL A 858 -2.70 -0.64 43.06
C VAL A 858 -3.27 -0.14 44.38
N TRP A 859 -3.23 -1.00 45.39
CA TRP A 859 -3.57 -0.64 46.75
C TRP A 859 -2.45 -1.07 47.69
N GLU A 860 -1.87 -0.09 48.40
CA GLU A 860 -0.66 -0.27 49.23
C GLU A 860 0.53 -0.82 48.42
N ASN A 861 0.88 -2.10 48.56
CA ASN A 861 1.96 -2.78 47.85
C ASN A 861 1.44 -3.89 46.92
N THR A 862 0.13 -3.94 46.68
CA THR A 862 -0.52 -5.02 45.96
C THR A 862 -1.17 -4.51 44.67
N LEU A 863 -0.80 -5.13 43.55
CA LEU A 863 -1.48 -4.95 42.27
C LEU A 863 -2.64 -5.95 42.18
N TYR A 864 -3.83 -5.43 41.94
CA TYR A 864 -5.02 -6.18 41.55
C TYR A 864 -5.22 -5.96 40.06
N ALA A 865 -5.20 -7.03 39.28
CA ALA A 865 -5.34 -6.96 37.83
C ALA A 865 -6.47 -7.90 37.36
N GLY A 866 -7.49 -7.33 36.74
CA GLY A 866 -8.71 -8.01 36.32
C GLY A 866 -8.93 -7.92 34.81
N GLY A 867 -9.73 -8.85 34.28
CA GLY A 867 -10.13 -8.90 32.88
C GLY A 867 -10.72 -10.27 32.52
N ASN A 868 -10.64 -10.67 31.25
CA ASN A 868 -10.86 -12.05 30.85
C ASN A 868 -9.53 -12.80 31.01
N VAL A 869 -9.27 -13.28 32.22
CA VAL A 869 -7.97 -13.83 32.65
C VAL A 869 -8.14 -15.28 33.01
N THR A 870 -7.33 -16.17 32.44
CA THR A 870 -7.31 -17.60 32.78
C THR A 870 -5.87 -18.06 33.02
N GLY A 871 -5.71 -19.13 33.82
CA GLY A 871 -4.41 -19.75 34.03
C GLY A 871 -4.32 -20.55 35.33
N ALA A 872 -3.10 -20.89 35.73
CA ALA A 872 -2.81 -21.56 36.99
C ALA A 872 -1.46 -21.11 37.58
N LEU A 873 -1.51 -20.56 38.80
CA LEU A 873 -0.33 -20.22 39.58
C LEU A 873 0.02 -21.41 40.49
N GLY A 874 0.96 -22.23 40.03
CA GLY A 874 1.30 -23.49 40.69
C GLY A 874 0.17 -24.53 40.55
N LYS A 875 -0.53 -24.84 41.65
CA LYS A 875 -1.71 -25.72 41.65
C LYS A 875 -3.04 -24.96 41.77
N THR A 876 -2.98 -23.63 41.85
CA THR A 876 -4.15 -22.79 42.11
C THR A 876 -4.64 -22.21 40.78
N PRO A 877 -5.82 -22.63 40.28
CA PRO A 877 -6.40 -22.03 39.08
C PRO A 877 -6.79 -20.57 39.37
N VAL A 878 -6.64 -19.71 38.36
CA VAL A 878 -7.08 -18.32 38.40
C VAL A 878 -8.07 -18.07 37.28
N ASN A 879 -9.08 -17.23 37.56
CA ASN A 879 -10.08 -16.83 36.59
C ASN A 879 -10.61 -15.42 36.91
N GLY A 880 -10.66 -14.56 35.91
CA GLY A 880 -11.14 -13.18 35.98
C GLY A 880 -10.15 -12.16 36.53
N PHE A 881 -9.24 -12.53 37.43
CA PHE A 881 -8.25 -11.61 38.00
C PHE A 881 -7.06 -12.34 38.64
N ILE A 882 -6.01 -11.56 38.94
CA ILE A 882 -4.85 -11.97 39.74
C ILE A 882 -4.47 -10.89 40.75
N VAL A 883 -3.72 -11.31 41.77
CA VAL A 883 -3.10 -10.45 42.77
C VAL A 883 -1.58 -10.63 42.72
N TYR A 884 -0.84 -9.52 42.73
CA TYR A 884 0.62 -9.53 42.65
C TYR A 884 1.24 -8.58 43.69
N ASP A 885 2.30 -9.03 44.37
CA ASP A 885 3.04 -8.24 45.34
C ASP A 885 4.14 -7.42 44.64
N LEU A 886 3.97 -6.10 44.60
CA LEU A 886 4.89 -5.17 43.93
C LEU A 886 6.16 -4.90 44.75
N GLU A 887 6.15 -5.16 46.05
CA GLU A 887 7.33 -4.99 46.91
C GLU A 887 8.27 -6.18 46.77
N ASN A 888 7.71 -7.40 46.88
CA ASN A 888 8.48 -8.64 46.75
C ASN A 888 8.65 -9.11 45.30
N LYS A 889 7.94 -8.49 44.34
CA LYS A 889 7.92 -8.87 42.92
C LYS A 889 7.58 -10.35 42.71
N THR A 890 6.56 -10.83 43.41
CA THR A 890 6.13 -12.24 43.35
C THR A 890 4.62 -12.38 43.46
N PHE A 891 4.08 -13.51 42.99
CA PHE A 891 2.72 -13.89 43.33
C PHE A 891 2.67 -14.31 44.81
N PRO A 892 1.69 -13.81 45.60
CA PRO A 892 1.49 -14.25 46.97
C PRO A 892 1.19 -15.75 47.03
N GLN A 893 1.55 -16.40 48.15
CA GLN A 893 1.37 -17.84 48.38
C GLN A 893 -0.09 -18.30 48.25
N THR A 894 -1.05 -17.40 48.46
CA THR A 894 -2.47 -17.69 48.33
C THR A 894 -3.13 -16.57 47.54
N GLN A 895 -3.72 -16.91 46.39
CA GLN A 895 -4.61 -16.04 45.64
C GLN A 895 -6.00 -16.08 46.27
N PRO A 896 -6.79 -14.99 46.21
CA PRO A 896 -8.19 -15.08 46.59
C PRO A 896 -8.94 -16.04 45.65
N PRO A 897 -10.00 -16.73 46.11
CA PRO A 897 -10.75 -17.67 45.28
C PRO A 897 -11.22 -17.04 43.95
N MET A 898 -11.04 -17.76 42.85
CA MET A 898 -11.37 -17.32 41.49
C MET A 898 -12.87 -17.02 41.27
N PHE A 899 -13.18 -16.22 40.24
CA PHE A 899 -14.55 -16.01 39.78
C PHE A 899 -15.06 -17.18 38.90
N MET A 900 -16.37 -17.42 38.90
CA MET A 900 -17.04 -18.47 38.10
C MET A 900 -18.28 -17.92 37.37
N GLY A 901 -18.55 -18.45 36.17
CA GLY A 901 -19.64 -18.05 35.27
C GLY A 901 -19.40 -18.58 33.84
N GLN A 902 -20.27 -18.27 32.88
CA GLN A 902 -20.07 -18.65 31.47
C GLN A 902 -18.94 -17.86 30.80
N ASP A 903 -18.91 -16.52 30.97
CA ASP A 903 -17.93 -15.62 30.35
C ASP A 903 -17.34 -14.66 31.38
N VAL A 904 -16.49 -15.18 32.25
CA VAL A 904 -15.94 -14.42 33.38
C VAL A 904 -15.05 -13.27 32.90
N SER A 905 -15.42 -12.03 33.22
CA SER A 905 -14.58 -10.86 33.03
C SER A 905 -14.65 -9.91 34.23
N VAL A 906 -13.55 -9.24 34.56
CA VAL A 906 -13.52 -8.14 35.53
C VAL A 906 -13.17 -6.85 34.80
N ASN A 907 -14.12 -5.92 34.75
CA ASN A 907 -14.01 -4.67 34.00
C ASN A 907 -13.59 -3.49 34.88
N SER A 908 -13.82 -3.56 36.19
CA SER A 908 -13.44 -2.51 37.14
C SER A 908 -13.08 -3.05 38.51
N ILE A 909 -12.11 -2.39 39.16
CA ILE A 909 -11.63 -2.72 40.50
C ILE A 909 -11.57 -1.40 41.28
N ALA A 910 -12.22 -1.35 42.45
CA ALA A 910 -12.35 -0.13 43.23
C ALA A 910 -12.05 -0.39 44.72
N ALA A 911 -10.93 0.15 45.20
CA ALA A 911 -10.62 0.14 46.62
C ALA A 911 -11.48 1.16 47.39
N ARG A 912 -12.08 0.74 48.50
CA ARG A 912 -12.94 1.62 49.29
C ARG A 912 -12.10 2.58 50.14
N PRO A 913 -12.34 3.91 50.03
CA PRO A 913 -11.55 4.91 50.75
C PRO A 913 -11.51 4.68 52.27
N GLY A 914 -10.30 4.56 52.83
CA GLY A 914 -10.08 4.43 54.27
C GLY A 914 -10.44 3.07 54.86
N SER A 915 -10.53 2.01 54.03
CA SER A 915 -10.80 0.64 54.47
C SER A 915 -9.86 -0.36 53.79
N GLN A 916 -9.98 -1.64 54.14
CA GLN A 916 -9.25 -2.76 53.53
C GLN A 916 -10.12 -3.60 52.58
N GLU A 917 -11.25 -3.03 52.14
CA GLU A 917 -12.21 -3.66 51.22
C GLU A 917 -11.88 -3.28 49.77
N ILE A 918 -11.73 -4.29 48.90
CA ILE A 918 -11.50 -4.12 47.46
C ILE A 918 -12.69 -4.68 46.70
N TYR A 919 -13.39 -3.83 45.94
CA TYR A 919 -14.58 -4.19 45.18
C TYR A 919 -14.20 -4.52 43.74
N PHE A 920 -14.83 -5.54 43.18
CA PHE A 920 -14.64 -6.01 41.80
C PHE A 920 -15.98 -5.95 41.10
N GLY A 921 -16.00 -5.37 39.90
CA GLY A 921 -17.16 -5.26 39.03
C GLY A 921 -16.86 -5.89 37.67
N GLY A 922 -17.78 -6.68 37.14
CA GLY A 922 -17.65 -7.26 35.81
C GLY A 922 -18.79 -8.18 35.45
N ASN A 923 -18.50 -9.20 34.66
CA ASN A 923 -19.42 -10.28 34.29
C ASN A 923 -18.97 -11.58 34.97
N PHE A 924 -19.60 -11.95 36.08
CA PHE A 924 -19.38 -13.20 36.79
C PHE A 924 -20.57 -13.50 37.69
N GLU A 925 -20.74 -14.76 38.10
CA GLU A 925 -21.87 -15.19 38.94
C GLU A 925 -21.46 -15.45 40.39
N LYS A 926 -20.22 -15.91 40.62
CA LYS A 926 -19.72 -16.37 41.93
C LYS A 926 -18.25 -16.04 42.12
N ALA A 927 -17.84 -15.86 43.37
CA ALA A 927 -16.45 -15.82 43.82
C ALA A 927 -16.17 -17.03 44.72
N GLY A 928 -15.46 -18.04 44.20
CA GLY A 928 -15.37 -19.35 44.85
C GLY A 928 -16.77 -19.98 45.03
N ALA A 929 -17.15 -20.25 46.28
CA ALA A 929 -18.47 -20.79 46.61
C ALA A 929 -19.54 -19.71 46.86
N LEU A 930 -19.17 -18.42 46.90
CA LEU A 930 -20.08 -17.32 47.24
C LEU A 930 -20.80 -16.79 46.00
N PRO A 931 -22.16 -16.82 45.95
CA PRO A 931 -22.90 -16.15 44.89
C PRO A 931 -22.83 -14.63 45.05
N CYS A 932 -22.31 -13.94 44.04
CA CYS A 932 -22.23 -12.49 43.99
C CYS A 932 -22.18 -12.02 42.52
N PRO A 933 -23.32 -12.08 41.81
CA PRO A 933 -23.36 -11.73 40.39
C PRO A 933 -23.02 -10.25 40.17
N GLY A 934 -22.12 -9.99 39.24
CA GLY A 934 -21.71 -8.65 38.82
C GLY A 934 -20.77 -7.90 39.77
N VAL A 935 -21.00 -7.94 41.09
CA VAL A 935 -20.15 -7.27 42.10
C VAL A 935 -19.86 -8.15 43.31
N CYS A 936 -18.58 -8.31 43.64
CA CYS A 936 -18.10 -8.89 44.89
C CYS A 936 -17.04 -7.97 45.52
N TYR A 937 -16.82 -8.05 46.84
CA TYR A 937 -15.66 -7.42 47.46
C TYR A 937 -14.88 -8.39 48.32
N PHE A 938 -13.56 -8.21 48.33
CA PHE A 938 -12.65 -8.97 49.17
C PHE A 938 -12.26 -8.11 50.38
N ASP A 939 -12.48 -8.63 51.59
CA ASP A 939 -11.98 -8.01 52.81
C ASP A 939 -10.60 -8.59 53.12
N LYS A 940 -9.56 -7.76 52.99
CA LYS A 940 -8.18 -8.19 53.23
C LYS A 940 -7.89 -8.48 54.71
N THR A 941 -8.70 -7.96 55.63
CA THR A 941 -8.59 -8.23 57.07
C THR A 941 -9.07 -9.63 57.41
N GLU A 942 -10.19 -10.03 56.81
CA GLU A 942 -10.82 -11.34 57.04
C GLU A 942 -10.31 -12.44 56.08
N GLY A 943 -9.71 -12.04 54.95
CA GLY A 943 -9.28 -12.96 53.90
C GLY A 943 -10.45 -13.66 53.19
N SER A 944 -11.61 -13.00 53.12
CA SER A 944 -12.87 -13.61 52.68
C SER A 944 -13.58 -12.76 51.61
N TRP A 945 -14.32 -13.43 50.73
CA TRP A 945 -15.23 -12.78 49.79
C TRP A 945 -16.55 -12.43 50.47
N ASN A 946 -17.11 -11.30 50.08
CA ASN A 946 -18.41 -10.82 50.53
C ASN A 946 -19.24 -10.30 49.34
N ARG A 947 -20.58 -10.46 49.46
CA ARG A 947 -21.54 -9.93 48.48
C ARG A 947 -22.09 -8.59 49.00
N PRO A 948 -21.91 -7.47 48.28
CA PRO A 948 -22.52 -6.21 48.65
C PRO A 948 -24.02 -6.25 48.29
N GLY A 949 -24.91 -6.43 49.27
CA GLY A 949 -26.36 -6.53 49.03
C GLY A 949 -26.79 -7.74 48.17
N VAL A 950 -28.10 -7.92 47.93
CA VAL A 950 -28.63 -9.11 47.22
C VAL A 950 -29.45 -8.81 45.97
N SER A 951 -29.74 -7.55 45.67
CA SER A 951 -30.67 -7.15 44.60
C SER A 951 -29.99 -6.81 43.26
N LEU A 952 -28.67 -6.64 43.23
CA LEU A 952 -27.92 -6.37 42.00
C LEU A 952 -27.60 -7.67 41.25
N GLU A 953 -27.88 -7.64 39.95
CA GLU A 953 -27.50 -8.61 38.92
C GLU A 953 -27.08 -7.86 37.64
N GLY A 954 -26.52 -8.57 36.66
CA GLY A 954 -26.07 -8.00 35.38
C GLY A 954 -24.56 -7.84 35.26
N SER A 955 -24.12 -7.10 34.24
CA SER A 955 -22.70 -6.87 33.92
C SER A 955 -22.30 -5.44 34.27
N VAL A 956 -21.24 -5.30 35.07
CA VAL A 956 -20.71 -4.00 35.48
C VAL A 956 -19.60 -3.57 34.54
N LEU A 957 -19.72 -2.36 33.99
CA LEU A 957 -18.68 -1.69 33.23
C LEU A 957 -17.69 -0.99 34.16
N ASP A 958 -18.18 -0.15 35.07
CA ASP A 958 -17.32 0.59 36.01
C ASP A 958 -17.90 0.71 37.43
N LEU A 959 -17.01 0.82 38.42
CA LEU A 959 -17.27 1.02 39.83
C LEU A 959 -16.60 2.29 40.33
N LYS A 960 -17.37 3.26 40.83
CA LYS A 960 -16.83 4.52 41.35
C LYS A 960 -17.37 4.89 42.72
N TRP A 961 -16.46 5.13 43.66
CA TRP A 961 -16.84 5.62 44.98
C TRP A 961 -17.23 7.10 44.92
N VAL A 962 -18.50 7.40 45.19
CA VAL A 962 -19.03 8.77 45.38
C VAL A 962 -18.44 9.37 46.66
N ASN A 963 -18.40 8.55 47.72
CA ASN A 963 -17.76 8.84 49.00
C ASN A 963 -17.50 7.51 49.73
N LYS A 964 -16.94 7.52 50.95
CA LYS A 964 -16.64 6.29 51.71
C LYS A 964 -17.86 5.41 52.11
N GLU A 965 -19.08 5.91 51.91
CA GLU A 965 -20.35 5.27 52.30
C GLU A 965 -21.22 4.88 51.10
N THR A 966 -20.93 5.40 49.89
CA THR A 966 -21.74 5.19 48.69
C THR A 966 -20.87 4.83 47.49
N LEU A 967 -21.11 3.66 46.91
CA LEU A 967 -20.48 3.16 45.68
C LEU A 967 -21.48 3.29 44.52
N MET A 968 -21.04 3.76 43.37
CA MET A 968 -21.79 3.76 42.13
C MET A 968 -21.32 2.61 41.24
N ALA A 969 -22.26 1.89 40.63
CA ALA A 969 -22.01 0.90 39.60
C ALA A 969 -22.71 1.34 38.31
N VAL A 970 -22.01 1.21 37.18
CA VAL A 970 -22.49 1.56 35.85
C VAL A 970 -22.34 0.35 34.93
N GLY A 971 -23.34 0.08 34.10
CA GLY A 971 -23.31 -1.02 33.14
C GLY A 971 -24.72 -1.49 32.76
N ASP A 972 -24.81 -2.73 32.28
CA ASP A 972 -26.09 -3.39 32.01
C ASP A 972 -26.57 -4.09 33.28
N LEU A 973 -27.25 -3.33 34.15
CA LEU A 973 -27.58 -3.75 35.51
C LEU A 973 -29.07 -4.05 35.67
N GLN A 974 -29.38 -4.89 36.65
CA GLN A 974 -30.73 -5.14 37.10
C GLN A 974 -30.82 -5.00 38.62
N ILE A 975 -31.76 -4.18 39.10
CA ILE A 975 -32.10 -4.05 40.53
C ILE A 975 -33.55 -4.48 40.73
N ASP A 976 -33.78 -5.50 41.56
CA ASP A 976 -35.13 -6.02 41.85
C ASP A 976 -35.93 -6.34 40.55
N GLN A 977 -35.27 -6.99 39.59
CA GLN A 977 -35.80 -7.35 38.26
C GLN A 977 -36.13 -6.16 37.33
N LYS A 978 -35.65 -4.96 37.64
CA LYS A 978 -35.77 -3.78 36.77
C LYS A 978 -34.42 -3.37 36.21
N ASP A 979 -34.38 -3.17 34.90
CA ASP A 979 -33.17 -2.78 34.18
C ASP A 979 -32.80 -1.33 34.49
N THR A 980 -31.51 -1.07 34.74
CA THR A 980 -30.96 0.26 34.99
C THR A 980 -29.52 0.32 34.49
N ALA A 981 -29.13 1.47 33.95
CA ALA A 981 -27.78 1.79 33.51
C ALA A 981 -26.84 2.12 34.68
N VAL A 982 -27.41 2.68 35.75
CA VAL A 982 -26.66 3.17 36.91
C VAL A 982 -27.36 2.71 38.18
N ALA A 983 -26.58 2.23 39.16
CA ALA A 983 -27.06 1.86 40.48
C ALA A 983 -26.11 2.40 41.56
N THR A 984 -26.64 2.65 42.75
CA THR A 984 -25.86 3.09 43.91
C THR A 984 -26.01 2.10 45.05
N TYR A 985 -24.91 1.80 45.72
CA TYR A 985 -24.84 0.93 46.89
C TYR A 985 -24.51 1.75 48.13
N ALA A 986 -25.41 1.68 49.12
CA ALA A 986 -25.16 2.22 50.44
C ALA A 986 -24.54 1.15 51.33
N VAL A 987 -23.31 1.40 51.80
CA VAL A 987 -22.61 0.48 52.72
C VAL A 987 -23.43 0.28 53.99
N LYS A 988 -23.97 1.38 54.53
CA LYS A 988 -24.87 1.33 55.68
C LYS A 988 -26.20 0.71 55.26
N GLY A 989 -26.45 -0.51 55.72
CA GLY A 989 -27.65 -1.28 55.39
C GLY A 989 -27.49 -2.22 54.20
N GLN A 990 -26.36 -2.16 53.48
CA GLN A 990 -26.00 -3.05 52.36
C GLN A 990 -27.08 -3.14 51.27
N LYS A 991 -27.56 -1.99 50.79
CA LYS A 991 -28.66 -1.92 49.81
C LYS A 991 -28.23 -1.26 48.52
N TRP A 992 -28.63 -1.85 47.40
CA TRP A 992 -28.60 -1.22 46.10
C TRP A 992 -29.88 -0.45 45.82
N LYS A 993 -29.76 0.68 45.11
CA LYS A 993 -30.86 1.47 44.56
C LYS A 993 -30.55 1.78 43.10
N ALA A 994 -31.51 1.54 42.21
CA ALA A 994 -31.44 2.06 40.84
C ALA A 994 -31.38 3.59 40.88
N PHE A 995 -30.56 4.17 40.00
CA PHE A 995 -30.43 5.62 39.90
C PHE A 995 -31.65 6.20 39.17
N ASP A 996 -32.16 7.33 39.67
CA ASP A 996 -33.40 7.91 39.15
C ASP A 996 -33.15 8.46 37.72
N GLY A 997 -33.97 8.05 36.76
CA GLY A 997 -33.82 8.42 35.33
C GLY A 997 -32.77 7.63 34.55
N ALA A 998 -32.18 6.58 35.14
CA ALA A 998 -31.21 5.72 34.47
C ALA A 998 -31.83 4.43 33.87
N SER A 999 -33.13 4.42 33.59
CA SER A 999 -33.77 3.26 32.96
C SER A 999 -33.44 3.16 31.47
N LYS A 1000 -33.61 1.96 30.88
CA LYS A 1000 -33.45 1.71 29.43
C LYS A 1000 -34.31 2.62 28.53
N SER A 1001 -35.38 3.23 29.05
CA SER A 1001 -36.18 4.19 28.29
C SER A 1001 -35.52 5.58 28.16
N ASP A 1002 -34.63 5.92 29.09
CA ASP A 1002 -34.00 7.24 29.19
C ASP A 1002 -32.55 7.22 28.69
N ILE A 1003 -31.86 6.08 28.84
CA ILE A 1003 -30.52 5.84 28.31
C ILE A 1003 -30.64 4.80 27.20
N PRO A 1004 -30.36 5.18 25.94
CA PRO A 1004 -30.59 4.29 24.80
C PRO A 1004 -29.47 3.24 24.71
N GLY A 1005 -29.79 1.96 24.49
CA GLY A 1005 -28.80 0.93 24.18
C GLY A 1005 -27.84 0.52 25.30
N THR A 1006 -26.66 0.02 24.92
CA THR A 1006 -25.63 -0.54 25.81
C THR A 1006 -24.53 0.48 26.11
N ILE A 1007 -24.14 0.60 27.38
CA ILE A 1007 -23.11 1.55 27.83
C ILE A 1007 -21.72 0.95 27.59
N THR A 1008 -20.84 1.73 26.97
CA THR A 1008 -19.45 1.32 26.68
C THR A 1008 -18.42 2.21 27.35
N ALA A 1009 -18.78 3.41 27.82
CA ALA A 1009 -17.88 4.31 28.54
C ALA A 1009 -18.59 5.16 29.60
N PHE A 1010 -17.85 5.48 30.66
CA PHE A 1010 -18.30 6.30 31.79
C PHE A 1010 -17.15 7.16 32.31
N THR A 1011 -17.43 8.41 32.67
CA THR A 1011 -16.48 9.24 33.43
C THR A 1011 -17.21 10.22 34.35
N PRO A 1012 -16.73 10.47 35.58
CA PRO A 1012 -17.21 11.56 36.39
C PRO A 1012 -16.91 12.93 35.75
N ALA A 1013 -17.75 13.92 36.04
CA ALA A 1013 -17.54 15.33 35.68
C ALA A 1013 -17.33 16.22 36.92
N SER A 1014 -17.35 15.62 38.11
CA SER A 1014 -17.08 16.28 39.39
C SER A 1014 -16.41 15.30 40.37
N ALA A 1015 -15.64 15.83 41.32
CA ALA A 1015 -14.89 15.02 42.27
C ALA A 1015 -15.78 14.18 43.21
N ASP A 1016 -17.00 14.63 43.46
CA ASP A 1016 -18.03 13.93 44.26
C ASP A 1016 -18.94 13.01 43.40
N VAL A 1017 -18.68 12.91 42.09
CA VAL A 1017 -19.46 12.09 41.14
C VAL A 1017 -20.95 12.49 41.11
N SER A 1018 -21.29 13.72 41.54
CA SER A 1018 -22.65 14.26 41.43
C SER A 1018 -23.03 14.59 39.98
N LYS A 1019 -22.03 14.80 39.12
CA LYS A 1019 -22.17 14.95 37.67
C LYS A 1019 -21.28 13.94 36.96
N PHE A 1020 -21.74 13.40 35.84
CA PHE A 1020 -21.00 12.39 35.09
C PHE A 1020 -21.49 12.28 33.65
N TRP A 1021 -20.72 11.57 32.82
CA TRP A 1021 -21.04 11.28 31.42
C TRP A 1021 -21.16 9.78 31.19
N LEU A 1022 -22.05 9.42 30.27
CA LEU A 1022 -22.23 8.08 29.74
C LEU A 1022 -22.17 8.12 28.21
N ALA A 1023 -21.50 7.13 27.63
CA ALA A 1023 -21.55 6.89 26.19
C ALA A 1023 -21.73 5.40 25.92
N GLY A 1024 -22.22 5.11 24.71
CA GLY A 1024 -22.52 3.75 24.31
C GLY A 1024 -23.02 3.66 22.88
N GLU A 1025 -23.59 2.50 22.56
CA GLU A 1025 -24.15 2.17 21.26
C GLU A 1025 -25.65 1.87 21.39
N LYS A 1026 -26.45 2.48 20.52
CA LYS A 1026 -27.89 2.23 20.40
C LYS A 1026 -28.14 0.94 19.61
N ASP A 1027 -29.35 0.39 19.71
CA ASP A 1027 -29.75 -0.84 19.00
C ASP A 1027 -29.62 -0.75 17.46
N ASP A 1028 -29.56 0.46 16.87
CA ASP A 1028 -29.40 0.68 15.44
C ASP A 1028 -27.93 0.79 14.96
N GLY A 1029 -26.97 0.71 15.90
CA GLY A 1029 -25.54 0.81 15.69
C GLY A 1029 -24.99 2.25 15.63
N THR A 1030 -25.78 3.25 16.05
CA THR A 1030 -25.29 4.62 16.25
C THR A 1030 -24.79 4.83 17.68
N SER A 1031 -23.76 5.66 17.86
CA SER A 1031 -23.26 6.00 19.19
C SER A 1031 -24.13 7.05 19.88
N PHE A 1032 -24.19 7.05 21.21
CA PHE A 1032 -24.79 8.12 21.99
C PHE A 1032 -23.83 8.70 23.02
N LEU A 1033 -24.07 9.95 23.43
CA LEU A 1033 -23.36 10.64 24.50
C LEU A 1033 -24.36 11.42 25.35
N VAL A 1034 -24.39 11.14 26.66
CA VAL A 1034 -25.38 11.69 27.61
C VAL A 1034 -24.67 12.20 28.87
N ASN A 1035 -25.03 13.42 29.29
CA ASN A 1035 -24.60 14.03 30.54
C ASN A 1035 -25.66 13.84 31.64
N TYR A 1036 -25.23 13.59 32.87
CA TYR A 1036 -26.02 13.83 34.05
C TYR A 1036 -25.57 15.11 34.75
N ASP A 1037 -26.45 16.12 34.82
CA ASP A 1037 -26.11 17.47 35.28
C ASP A 1037 -26.20 17.65 36.82
N GLY A 1038 -26.58 16.60 37.54
CA GLY A 1038 -26.89 16.61 38.97
C GLY A 1038 -28.38 16.52 39.28
N ALA A 1039 -29.25 16.64 38.27
CA ALA A 1039 -30.70 16.53 38.40
C ALA A 1039 -31.32 15.61 37.35
N LYS A 1040 -30.89 15.70 36.09
CA LYS A 1040 -31.46 14.94 34.97
C LYS A 1040 -30.38 14.52 33.96
N PHE A 1041 -30.74 13.53 33.14
CA PHE A 1041 -29.96 13.16 31.97
C PHE A 1041 -30.29 14.09 30.79
N ALA A 1042 -29.27 14.48 30.03
CA ALA A 1042 -29.40 15.29 28.82
C ALA A 1042 -28.49 14.72 27.71
N SER A 1043 -29.05 14.49 26.53
CA SER A 1043 -28.29 14.04 25.35
C SER A 1043 -27.48 15.18 24.76
N ALA A 1044 -26.26 14.88 24.31
CA ALA A 1044 -25.42 15.83 23.58
C ALA A 1044 -25.83 15.96 22.09
N GLY A 1045 -26.78 15.16 21.61
CA GLY A 1045 -27.24 15.13 20.21
C GLY A 1045 -26.98 13.78 19.54
N ASP A 1046 -27.68 13.53 18.43
CA ASP A 1046 -27.60 12.25 17.69
C ASP A 1046 -26.57 12.27 16.55
N ASP A 1047 -26.14 13.46 16.10
CA ASP A 1047 -25.26 13.65 14.92
C ASP A 1047 -23.82 14.08 15.29
N ILE A 1048 -23.38 13.74 16.51
CA ILE A 1048 -22.01 14.08 16.98
C ILE A 1048 -20.96 13.25 16.24
N PHE A 1049 -21.32 12.01 15.89
CA PHE A 1049 -20.47 11.05 15.22
C PHE A 1049 -21.26 10.29 14.15
N ASP A 1050 -20.57 9.90 13.07
CA ASP A 1050 -21.14 9.05 12.03
C ASP A 1050 -21.27 7.58 12.50
N LYS A 1051 -22.11 6.83 11.78
CA LYS A 1051 -22.31 5.39 12.01
C LYS A 1051 -20.98 4.62 11.88
N GLY A 1052 -20.76 3.68 12.79
CA GLY A 1052 -19.50 2.92 12.89
C GLY A 1052 -18.56 3.41 13.99
N THR A 1053 -18.93 4.49 14.69
CA THR A 1053 -18.24 4.95 15.89
C THR A 1053 -18.42 3.99 17.06
N VAL A 1054 -17.31 3.62 17.70
CA VAL A 1054 -17.27 2.84 18.95
C VAL A 1054 -16.51 3.65 20.00
N ILE A 1055 -17.23 4.23 20.95
CA ILE A 1055 -16.66 4.97 22.08
C ILE A 1055 -16.20 3.97 23.14
N ARG A 1056 -14.93 4.04 23.54
CA ARG A 1056 -14.31 3.12 24.52
C ARG A 1056 -13.95 3.80 25.83
N GLY A 1057 -13.71 5.11 25.81
CA GLY A 1057 -13.35 5.88 26.99
C GLY A 1057 -13.82 7.32 26.89
N LEU A 1058 -14.05 7.91 28.06
CA LEU A 1058 -14.39 9.31 28.24
C LEU A 1058 -13.51 9.85 29.37
N GLU A 1059 -13.04 11.09 29.25
CA GLU A 1059 -12.39 11.78 30.36
C GLU A 1059 -12.59 13.29 30.28
N ILE A 1060 -12.91 13.93 31.40
CA ILE A 1060 -12.98 15.38 31.48
C ILE A 1060 -11.59 15.96 31.70
N ILE A 1061 -11.10 16.78 30.78
CA ILE A 1061 -9.80 17.44 30.89
C ILE A 1061 -10.00 18.93 31.19
N PRO A 1062 -9.38 19.48 32.25
CA PRO A 1062 -9.41 20.92 32.51
C PRO A 1062 -8.69 21.73 31.42
N LEU A 1063 -9.10 22.98 31.22
CA LEU A 1063 -8.50 23.89 30.24
C LEU A 1063 -7.74 25.04 30.89
N LYS A 1064 -6.59 25.43 30.31
CA LYS A 1064 -5.82 26.64 30.68
C LYS A 1064 -6.57 27.93 30.33
N SER A 1065 -7.41 27.89 29.29
CA SER A 1065 -8.34 28.97 28.94
C SER A 1065 -9.63 28.37 28.40
N GLY A 1066 -10.77 28.85 28.88
CA GLY A 1066 -12.05 28.28 28.53
C GLY A 1066 -12.52 28.56 27.11
N HIS A 1067 -13.43 27.72 26.63
CA HIS A 1067 -14.17 27.88 25.38
C HIS A 1067 -15.43 28.77 25.59
N GLU A 1068 -16.25 28.97 24.55
CA GLU A 1068 -17.52 29.70 24.66
C GLU A 1068 -18.52 28.98 25.58
N GLU A 1069 -19.52 29.68 26.13
CA GLU A 1069 -20.50 29.02 27.01
C GLU A 1069 -21.28 27.92 26.26
N ALA A 1070 -21.35 26.73 26.85
CA ALA A 1070 -22.11 25.59 26.34
C ALA A 1070 -23.06 25.06 27.41
N ASP A 1071 -24.20 24.51 26.98
CA ASP A 1071 -25.27 24.08 27.89
C ASP A 1071 -24.90 22.84 28.71
N LEU A 1072 -24.12 21.92 28.12
CA LEU A 1072 -23.84 20.59 28.68
C LEU A 1072 -22.44 20.43 29.25
N LEU A 1073 -21.52 21.36 28.95
CA LEU A 1073 -20.12 21.30 29.35
C LEU A 1073 -19.68 22.66 29.89
N ARG A 1074 -18.94 22.68 31.00
CA ARG A 1074 -18.44 23.93 31.56
C ARG A 1074 -17.36 24.50 30.66
N ASN A 1075 -17.31 25.83 30.55
CA ASN A 1075 -16.33 26.52 29.73
C ASN A 1075 -14.87 26.20 30.07
N ASP A 1076 -14.56 25.80 31.32
CA ASP A 1076 -13.21 25.45 31.78
C ASP A 1076 -12.86 23.96 31.60
N GLN A 1077 -13.68 23.21 30.86
CA GLN A 1077 -13.55 21.78 30.65
C GLN A 1077 -13.57 21.44 29.15
N THR A 1078 -12.96 20.33 28.78
CA THR A 1078 -13.23 19.65 27.51
C THR A 1078 -13.48 18.17 27.80
N LEU A 1079 -14.31 17.52 26.99
CA LEU A 1079 -14.51 16.08 27.07
C LEU A 1079 -13.59 15.41 26.05
N LEU A 1080 -12.61 14.66 26.54
CA LEU A 1080 -11.78 13.77 25.73
C LEU A 1080 -12.54 12.46 25.51
N ILE A 1081 -12.80 12.15 24.25
CA ILE A 1081 -13.51 10.95 23.81
C ILE A 1081 -12.48 10.06 23.11
N THR A 1082 -12.32 8.83 23.59
CA THR A 1082 -11.40 7.84 22.99
C THR A 1082 -12.17 6.66 22.44
N GLY A 1083 -11.74 6.13 21.30
CA GLY A 1083 -12.39 4.99 20.69
C GLY A 1083 -11.90 4.71 19.28
N GLN A 1084 -12.79 4.13 18.48
CA GLN A 1084 -12.72 4.15 17.03
C GLN A 1084 -13.80 5.12 16.56
N LEU A 1085 -13.43 6.37 16.28
CA LEU A 1085 -14.37 7.47 16.06
C LEU A 1085 -14.51 7.78 14.58
N MET A 1086 -15.76 7.98 14.13
CA MET A 1086 -16.09 8.50 12.80
C MET A 1086 -16.60 9.92 12.97
N ILE A 1087 -15.75 10.92 12.72
CA ILE A 1087 -16.09 12.33 12.87
C ILE A 1087 -16.66 12.85 11.54
N PRO A 1088 -17.84 13.49 11.52
CA PRO A 1088 -18.43 14.06 10.31
C PRO A 1088 -17.45 15.00 9.59
N ASP A 1089 -17.43 14.94 8.26
CA ASP A 1089 -16.55 15.73 7.36
C ASP A 1089 -15.03 15.55 7.56
N PHE A 1090 -14.58 14.73 8.52
CA PHE A 1090 -13.17 14.44 8.79
C PHE A 1090 -12.80 12.96 8.51
N GLY A 1091 -13.59 12.02 9.03
CA GLY A 1091 -13.33 10.58 8.95
C GLY A 1091 -12.82 9.98 10.25
N HIS A 1092 -11.87 9.03 10.17
CA HIS A 1092 -11.39 8.26 11.31
C HIS A 1092 -10.52 9.09 12.27
N ALA A 1093 -10.77 8.95 13.56
CA ALA A 1093 -9.88 9.41 14.63
C ALA A 1093 -9.89 8.42 15.80
N SER A 1094 -8.80 8.40 16.57
CA SER A 1094 -8.69 7.54 17.76
C SER A 1094 -9.01 8.29 19.06
N ALA A 1095 -8.80 9.61 19.08
CA ALA A 1095 -9.30 10.48 20.14
C ALA A 1095 -9.76 11.83 19.58
N ALA A 1096 -10.79 12.39 20.21
CA ALA A 1096 -11.34 13.69 19.88
C ALA A 1096 -11.65 14.51 21.14
N LEU A 1097 -11.60 15.83 21.02
CA LEU A 1097 -12.00 16.77 22.06
C LEU A 1097 -13.36 17.37 21.72
N TRP A 1098 -14.27 17.38 22.70
CA TRP A 1098 -15.56 18.02 22.57
C TRP A 1098 -15.67 19.19 23.55
N ASP A 1099 -16.05 20.35 23.04
CA ASP A 1099 -16.17 21.61 23.80
C ASP A 1099 -17.62 21.94 24.20
N GLY A 1100 -18.54 20.98 24.06
CA GLY A 1100 -19.97 21.20 24.30
C GLY A 1100 -20.77 21.57 23.05
N SER A 1101 -20.09 21.91 21.94
CA SER A 1101 -20.72 22.27 20.68
C SER A 1101 -20.12 21.55 19.46
N SER A 1102 -18.79 21.41 19.42
CA SER A 1102 -18.04 20.90 18.28
C SER A 1102 -17.08 19.79 18.71
N VAL A 1103 -16.90 18.80 17.83
CA VAL A 1103 -15.93 17.72 18.00
C VAL A 1103 -14.70 18.04 17.16
N THR A 1104 -13.55 18.16 17.80
CA THR A 1104 -12.26 18.39 17.13
C THR A 1104 -11.41 17.12 17.21
N PRO A 1105 -10.91 16.57 16.08
CA PRO A 1105 -9.95 15.48 16.10
C PRO A 1105 -8.71 15.86 16.92
N PHE A 1106 -8.20 14.93 17.72
CA PHE A 1106 -7.07 15.20 18.61
C PHE A 1106 -5.89 14.27 18.39
N ILE A 1107 -6.15 12.95 18.38
CA ILE A 1107 -5.12 11.94 18.16
C ILE A 1107 -5.58 10.98 17.05
N LEU A 1108 -4.69 10.78 16.10
CA LEU A 1108 -4.82 9.81 15.02
C LEU A 1108 -3.91 8.63 15.31
N SER A 1109 -4.34 7.41 15.01
CA SER A 1109 -3.51 6.23 15.22
C SER A 1109 -3.67 5.20 14.10
N SER A 1110 -2.71 4.30 13.96
CA SER A 1110 -2.77 3.28 12.91
C SER A 1110 -2.26 1.95 13.44
N LYS A 1111 -2.82 0.85 12.91
CA LYS A 1111 -2.36 -0.50 13.18
C LYS A 1111 -1.19 -0.86 12.27
N SER A 1112 -0.52 -1.97 12.55
CA SER A 1112 0.65 -2.41 11.76
C SER A 1112 0.31 -2.77 10.31
N ASP A 1113 -0.96 -2.99 9.97
CA ASP A 1113 -1.45 -3.24 8.62
C ASP A 1113 -1.89 -1.95 7.89
N GLY A 1114 -1.67 -0.78 8.49
CA GLY A 1114 -2.04 0.52 7.95
C GLY A 1114 -3.51 0.89 8.11
N LYS A 1115 -4.33 0.07 8.78
CA LYS A 1115 -5.72 0.43 9.09
C LYS A 1115 -5.81 1.46 10.23
N PRO A 1116 -6.92 2.22 10.30
CA PRO A 1116 -7.26 3.05 11.46
C PRO A 1116 -7.11 2.29 12.78
N GLY A 1117 -6.48 2.92 13.76
CA GLY A 1117 -6.30 2.38 15.11
C GLY A 1117 -7.50 2.69 16.01
N SER A 1118 -7.38 2.37 17.31
CA SER A 1118 -8.38 2.80 18.30
C SER A 1118 -7.75 2.99 19.67
N MET A 1119 -8.26 3.96 20.44
CA MET A 1119 -7.84 4.19 21.83
C MET A 1119 -8.88 3.69 22.83
N SER A 1120 -8.41 3.11 23.93
CA SER A 1120 -9.23 2.46 24.95
C SER A 1120 -9.38 3.35 26.19
N GLN A 1121 -8.29 3.65 26.90
CA GLN A 1121 -8.32 4.34 28.18
C GLN A 1121 -7.28 5.46 28.25
N VAL A 1122 -7.63 6.53 28.98
CA VAL A 1122 -6.68 7.52 29.50
C VAL A 1122 -6.48 7.28 30.99
N PHE A 1123 -5.23 7.25 31.43
CA PHE A 1123 -4.89 7.12 32.85
C PHE A 1123 -3.81 8.13 33.23
N TYR A 1124 -3.85 8.53 34.50
CA TYR A 1124 -3.05 9.63 35.01
C TYR A 1124 -2.56 9.37 36.42
N GLU A 1125 -1.50 10.08 36.80
CA GLU A 1125 -0.80 9.92 38.07
C GLU A 1125 -1.64 10.42 39.26
N ASN A 1126 -2.23 11.61 39.13
CA ASN A 1126 -2.95 12.29 40.20
C ASN A 1126 -4.45 12.31 39.92
N LYS A 1127 -5.27 12.22 40.97
CA LYS A 1127 -6.74 12.27 40.83
C LYS A 1127 -7.17 13.54 40.08
N ASN A 1128 -8.04 13.36 39.10
CA ASN A 1128 -8.57 14.46 38.31
C ASN A 1128 -9.37 15.45 39.19
N PRO A 1129 -9.02 16.75 39.19
CA PRO A 1129 -9.80 17.77 39.89
C PRO A 1129 -11.11 18.12 39.16
N TYR A 1130 -11.23 17.73 37.88
CA TYR A 1130 -12.31 18.03 36.93
C TYR A 1130 -12.50 19.51 36.59
N THR A 1131 -11.86 20.43 37.31
CA THR A 1131 -11.96 21.88 37.07
C THR A 1131 -10.58 22.51 37.15
N SER A 1132 -10.37 23.57 36.38
CA SER A 1132 -9.18 24.40 36.58
C SER A 1132 -9.31 25.10 37.93
N GLU A 1133 -8.36 24.88 38.85
CA GLU A 1133 -8.38 25.59 40.13
C GLU A 1133 -8.13 27.08 39.87
N GLY A 1134 -9.20 27.88 39.86
CA GLY A 1134 -9.09 29.32 40.00
C GLY A 1134 -8.53 29.62 41.39
N LYS A 1135 -7.19 29.74 41.52
CA LYS A 1135 -6.42 30.16 42.72
C LYS A 1135 -7.28 30.46 43.96
N HIS A 1136 -7.82 29.42 44.60
CA HIS A 1136 -8.42 29.60 45.90
C HIS A 1136 -7.27 29.56 46.90
N HIS A 1137 -6.92 30.74 47.41
CA HIS A 1137 -6.03 30.85 48.56
C HIS A 1137 -6.56 29.94 49.68
N SER A 1138 -5.67 29.17 50.33
CA SER A 1138 -6.09 28.27 51.40
C SER A 1138 -6.96 29.02 52.41
N ASN A 1139 -7.93 28.34 53.03
CA ASN A 1139 -8.83 28.97 54.00
C ASN A 1139 -8.07 29.79 55.06
N GLY A 1140 -6.83 29.40 55.39
CA GLY A 1140 -5.95 30.17 56.28
C GLY A 1140 -5.50 31.53 55.73
N ILE A 1141 -5.18 31.63 54.43
CA ILE A 1141 -4.79 32.90 53.80
C ILE A 1141 -6.01 33.82 53.63
N VAL A 1142 -7.19 33.27 53.31
CA VAL A 1142 -8.44 34.08 53.24
C VAL A 1142 -8.78 34.67 54.60
N VAL A 1143 -8.62 33.88 55.68
CA VAL A 1143 -8.77 34.38 57.05
C VAL A 1143 -7.72 35.45 57.38
N LEU A 1144 -6.46 35.27 56.96
CA LEU A 1144 -5.39 36.25 57.18
C LEU A 1144 -5.65 37.58 56.45
N VAL A 1145 -6.04 37.53 55.17
CA VAL A 1145 -6.36 38.73 54.38
C VAL A 1145 -7.59 39.43 54.94
N SER A 1146 -8.62 38.68 55.33
CA SER A 1146 -9.81 39.23 55.99
C SER A 1146 -9.46 39.90 57.31
N PHE A 1147 -8.56 39.30 58.09
CA PHE A 1147 -8.04 39.89 59.33
C PHE A 1147 -7.23 41.17 59.07
N CYS A 1148 -6.36 41.19 58.07
CA CYS A 1148 -5.59 42.38 57.67
C CYS A 1148 -6.51 43.51 57.17
N CYS A 1149 -7.53 43.20 56.37
CA CYS A 1149 -8.54 44.17 55.92
C CYS A 1149 -9.35 44.71 57.09
N ALA A 1150 -9.77 43.85 58.03
CA ALA A 1150 -10.45 44.28 59.25
C ALA A 1150 -9.57 45.22 60.09
N LEU A 1151 -8.29 44.88 60.27
CA LEU A 1151 -7.33 45.72 60.99
C LEU A 1151 -7.09 47.06 60.29
N GLY A 1152 -7.01 47.05 58.96
CA GLY A 1152 -6.92 48.24 58.12
C GLY A 1152 -8.14 49.15 58.24
N CYS A 1153 -9.34 48.59 58.21
CA CYS A 1153 -10.58 49.32 58.45
C CYS A 1153 -10.63 49.95 59.86
N VAL A 1154 -10.20 49.21 60.89
CA VAL A 1154 -10.10 49.76 62.26
C VAL A 1154 -9.10 50.91 62.32
N PHE A 1155 -7.93 50.78 61.70
CA PHE A 1155 -6.94 51.85 61.62
C PHE A 1155 -7.49 53.09 60.89
N LEU A 1156 -8.21 52.90 59.78
CA LEU A 1156 -8.84 54.00 59.05
C LEU A 1156 -9.93 54.69 59.88
N ILE A 1157 -10.72 53.95 60.66
CA ILE A 1157 -11.71 54.52 61.59
C ILE A 1157 -11.01 55.31 62.70
N VAL A 1158 -9.92 54.80 63.26
CA VAL A 1158 -9.12 55.51 64.27
C VAL A 1158 -8.50 56.78 63.69
N ILE A 1159 -7.92 56.72 62.49
CA ILE A 1159 -7.35 57.88 61.80
C ILE A 1159 -8.45 58.91 61.48
N ALA A 1160 -9.60 58.46 60.97
CA ALA A 1160 -10.75 59.33 60.74
C ALA A 1160 -11.22 59.98 62.05
N GLY A 1161 -11.24 59.24 63.17
CA GLY A 1161 -11.53 59.76 64.51
C GLY A 1161 -10.49 60.76 65.01
N ILE A 1162 -9.20 60.54 64.79
CA ILE A 1162 -8.12 61.48 65.12
C ILE A 1162 -8.24 62.76 64.26
N ILE A 1163 -8.52 62.61 62.97
CA ILE A 1163 -8.74 63.73 62.05
C ILE A 1163 -9.98 64.51 62.48
N PHE A 1164 -11.08 63.84 62.81
CA PHE A 1164 -12.30 64.48 63.33
C PHE A 1164 -12.02 65.22 64.64
N ASN A 1165 -11.29 64.60 65.58
CA ASN A 1165 -10.90 65.22 66.84
C ASN A 1165 -9.97 66.43 66.62
N LYS A 1166 -9.06 66.37 65.64
CA LYS A 1166 -8.19 67.48 65.27
C LYS A 1166 -8.94 68.63 64.58
N ILE A 1167 -9.94 68.31 63.76
CA ILE A 1167 -10.87 69.29 63.15
C ILE A 1167 -11.78 69.91 64.22
N GLN A 1168 -12.28 69.11 65.16
CA GLN A 1168 -13.10 69.56 66.27
C GLN A 1168 -12.29 70.46 67.21
N ARG A 1169 -11.05 70.10 67.57
CA ARG A 1169 -10.13 70.94 68.35
C ARG A 1169 -9.72 72.23 67.62
N ARG A 1170 -9.64 72.23 66.28
CA ARG A 1170 -9.44 73.47 65.50
C ARG A 1170 -10.68 74.36 65.48
N ARG A 1171 -11.89 73.79 65.47
CA ARG A 1171 -13.15 74.55 65.50
C ARG A 1171 -13.54 75.05 66.89
N GLN A 1172 -13.13 74.36 67.95
CA GLN A 1172 -13.51 74.70 69.33
C GLN A 1172 -12.60 75.71 70.02
N GLY A 1173 -11.48 76.13 69.39
CA GLY A 1173 -10.59 77.14 69.96
C GLY A 1173 -9.91 76.69 71.26
N TYR A 1174 -8.82 77.35 71.62
CA TYR A 1174 -8.10 77.08 72.86
C TYR A 1174 -9.00 77.41 74.06
N MET A 1175 -9.54 76.42 74.76
CA MET A 1175 -10.04 76.60 76.12
C MET A 1175 -8.91 76.28 77.09
N ALA A 1176 -8.51 77.30 77.85
CA ALA A 1176 -7.55 77.18 78.94
C ALA A 1176 -8.06 76.15 79.96
N ALA A 1177 -7.13 75.32 80.45
CA ALA A 1177 -7.41 74.33 81.49
C ALA A 1177 -7.96 75.01 82.76
N PRO A 1178 -9.08 74.54 83.34
CA PRO A 1178 -9.42 74.87 84.71
C PRO A 1178 -8.46 74.10 85.62
N GLN A 1179 -7.48 74.81 86.17
CA GLN A 1179 -6.86 74.38 87.41
C GLN A 1179 -7.86 74.60 88.54
N THR A 1180 -8.16 73.55 89.31
CA THR A 1180 -7.92 73.45 90.76
C THR A 1180 -8.80 72.31 91.33
N VAL A 1181 -8.17 71.27 91.91
CA VAL A 1181 -7.98 71.02 93.35
C VAL A 1181 -9.16 70.27 93.98
N GLY A 1182 -8.86 69.13 94.62
CA GLY A 1182 -9.63 68.68 95.78
C GLY A 1182 -10.13 67.24 95.77
N THR A 1183 -9.30 66.36 96.34
CA THR A 1183 -9.68 65.33 97.32
C THR A 1183 -10.67 64.21 96.95
N ASP A 1184 -10.08 63.02 96.82
CA ASP A 1184 -10.32 61.85 97.67
C ASP A 1184 -11.74 61.24 97.82
N ARG A 1185 -11.79 59.98 97.34
CA ARG A 1185 -12.29 58.78 98.03
C ARG A 1185 -13.79 58.38 97.91
N PRO A 1186 -14.08 57.07 98.13
CA PRO A 1186 -14.94 56.22 97.32
C PRO A 1186 -16.22 55.79 98.06
N SER A 1187 -17.11 55.03 97.41
CA SER A 1187 -17.87 53.95 98.08
C SER A 1187 -18.86 53.26 97.12
N ASN A 1188 -18.81 51.93 97.15
CA ASN A 1188 -19.88 51.05 96.69
C ASN A 1188 -21.19 51.35 97.44
N MET A 1189 -22.32 51.36 96.71
CA MET A 1189 -23.70 50.98 97.11
C MET A 1189 -24.65 51.52 96.02
N GLN A 1190 -25.67 50.84 95.50
CA GLN A 1190 -26.30 49.57 95.83
C GLN A 1190 -27.29 49.19 94.70
N ARG A 1191 -27.37 47.88 94.42
CA ARG A 1191 -28.51 47.03 94.03
C ARG A 1191 -29.81 47.64 93.43
N LEU A 1192 -30.32 46.96 92.40
CA LEU A 1192 -31.75 46.62 92.20
C LEU A 1192 -31.85 45.30 91.37
N PRO A 1193 -32.98 44.55 91.44
CA PRO A 1193 -33.05 43.18 91.98
C PRO A 1193 -33.47 42.10 90.93
N PRO A 1194 -33.62 40.83 91.35
CA PRO A 1194 -33.66 39.64 90.49
C PRO A 1194 -35.08 39.33 89.96
N GLU A 1195 -35.58 40.16 89.06
CA GLU A 1195 -36.90 39.96 88.43
C GLU A 1195 -36.85 39.85 86.90
N TYR A 1196 -35.72 40.19 86.27
CA TYR A 1196 -35.57 40.14 84.80
C TYR A 1196 -34.87 38.90 84.26
N LEU A 1197 -34.47 37.96 85.13
CA LEU A 1197 -33.72 36.76 84.73
C LEU A 1197 -34.60 35.53 84.40
N PHE A 1198 -35.94 35.60 84.55
CA PHE A 1198 -36.83 34.46 84.26
C PHE A 1198 -38.24 34.84 83.74
N ASN A 1199 -38.36 35.72 82.75
CA ASN A 1199 -39.67 36.01 82.14
C ASN A 1199 -39.69 35.88 80.62
N SER A 1200 -39.43 34.66 80.11
CA SER A 1200 -40.20 34.03 79.01
C SER A 1200 -39.63 32.66 78.62
N LEU A 1201 -39.58 31.73 79.58
CA LEU A 1201 -39.95 30.35 79.32
C LEU A 1201 -41.46 30.28 79.52
N LYS A 1202 -42.25 30.37 78.45
CA LYS A 1202 -43.65 29.89 78.36
C LYS A 1202 -44.18 30.03 76.92
N GLN A 1203 -44.15 28.89 76.20
CA GLN A 1203 -45.17 28.44 75.21
C GLN A 1203 -45.43 29.32 73.96
N THR A 1204 -45.79 28.85 72.76
CA THR A 1204 -46.15 27.55 72.15
C THR A 1204 -46.23 27.79 70.62
N ASN A 1205 -45.78 26.83 69.80
CA ASN A 1205 -46.00 26.73 68.34
C ASN A 1205 -47.47 27.00 67.94
N PRO A 1206 -47.82 27.49 66.71
CA PRO A 1206 -47.65 26.72 65.45
C PRO A 1206 -47.49 27.50 64.11
N GLY A 1207 -47.00 26.81 63.07
CA GLY A 1207 -47.50 26.99 61.69
C GLY A 1207 -46.48 27.27 60.57
N THR A 1208 -46.10 26.24 59.81
CA THR A 1208 -45.74 26.28 58.37
C THR A 1208 -47.02 26.55 57.52
N PRO A 1209 -47.01 26.93 56.20
CA PRO A 1209 -46.02 26.60 55.15
C PRO A 1209 -45.70 27.67 54.06
N ALA A 1210 -44.65 27.36 53.27
CA ALA A 1210 -44.34 27.67 51.85
C ALA A 1210 -44.50 29.11 51.29
N ILE A 1211 -43.43 29.65 50.66
CA ILE A 1211 -43.04 29.48 49.24
C ILE A 1211 -41.51 29.50 49.18
#